data_AF-A0A7C4Q8D7-F1
#
_entry.id   AF-A0A7C4Q8D7-F1
#
_cell.length_a   1.000
_cell.length_b   1.000
_cell.length_c   1.000
_cell.angle_alpha   90.00
_cell.angle_beta   90.00
_cell.angle_gamma   90.00
#
_symmetry.space_group_name_H-M   'P 1'
#
loop_
_entity.id
_entity.type
_entity.pdbx_description
1 polymer ?
#
loop_
_entity_poly.entity_id
_entity_poly.type
_entity_poly.pdbx_seq_one_letter_code
_entity_poly.pdbx_strand_id
1 'polypeptide(L)'
;FAVVAANLRRRAQVERLITVVVITSLPISVYGLLQRYRLDPLPWGGDTVERVTGHMGNAIFLAAYLIMAAMLVLGRLVTAFRAVMTSSERLPLHTARAAVYVFIFAVNLVAIWFTQSRGPQLGLLAGLFFFFVLLALHYRQRWLVITTIALGAAAGAFILALNIPNTPLSPLAEVRGLNRLARVFDEIQGNTGTGRVRVLIWTGVVEMMTPHAPLETPDGQPDVWNAFRPLVGYGPEAMLIGYNRFYPPELGQLEARNASPDRSHNETFDALAFTGVLGLLAQLSLFVLIFYLSLKWLGLITSPTSRNVFLGLVLGGGLVSTVGFVAWQGPQFFGVSLPFGMVLGLIVFLALYALRPRASDEPEPPALETWRALTLISLFAAIVAHFTEIHFGIAIASTRTHFWVFLGVMLVLGHLLPPDRAAAPEPPPPGATASKTARAGRRRAAEAGRSGPADELFTPAGLAVGMTAPVLLTLGFNYINNPSRSTDALTVIANALTLLPMSGGNRPSFGILGLVLLAWLMGGALAYIEEGRETLRAAAPTRWLAGLAAALGLTFLVTALAWLLHAGLLVQIAGVVPQTIEELRASVGMVAGVLTLYYGLLLALGLSWSWVLTLDRPAPARARSGPSGAAWLTAVALPLVAVLASVNLNLQVIQADVIYKTGLQLDEQGQPQAAIPLFQETLRLAPSQDFYYLFLGRSYLNASGAVAAEQRDALFRTAEAELQKARRLNPLNTDHTANLARLNRQWALLTTDAALRADRARQSDEFYRQATRLSPNNAGLWNEWGLLALQLLDDPAAAQAHLEQSLALDPEFDQTYWYLGDLYQTLARRAGDAAEQKALYDKALEAYQQGITVGQAGRSTSALNLRLGMASVYVATQQTQPAIDAYLQVAQLNAGVNQWQVFRALSELFRQVGDLVQARLYGQQALDAAPEAEKAALQAWLSALP
;
A
#
# COMPACT_ATOMS: atom_id res chain seq x y z
N PHE A 1 -8.92 -19.23 -1.56
CA PHE A 1 -9.29 -20.27 -2.55
C PHE A 1 -9.67 -21.61 -1.91
N ALA A 2 -8.73 -22.39 -1.37
CA ALA A 2 -8.97 -23.78 -0.93
C ALA A 2 -10.12 -23.92 0.10
N VAL A 3 -10.18 -23.03 1.10
CA VAL A 3 -11.27 -23.02 2.11
C VAL A 3 -12.65 -22.89 1.45
N VAL A 4 -12.79 -21.99 0.46
CA VAL A 4 -14.04 -21.79 -0.27
C VAL A 4 -14.37 -23.03 -1.11
N ALA A 5 -13.40 -23.53 -1.88
CA ALA A 5 -13.57 -24.71 -2.72
C ALA A 5 -13.93 -25.98 -1.91
N ALA A 6 -13.43 -26.11 -0.68
CA ALA A 6 -13.70 -27.26 0.18
C ALA A 6 -15.04 -27.19 0.94
N ASN A 7 -15.49 -26.00 1.33
CA ASN A 7 -16.61 -25.86 2.30
C ASN A 7 -17.89 -25.26 1.71
N LEU A 8 -17.80 -24.57 0.58
CA LEU A 8 -18.96 -23.91 -0.02
C LEU A 8 -19.74 -24.93 -0.88
N ARG A 9 -20.94 -25.30 -0.42
CA ARG A 9 -21.76 -26.40 -1.00
C ARG A 9 -23.24 -26.04 -1.20
N ARG A 10 -23.67 -24.84 -0.82
CA ARG A 10 -25.05 -24.36 -0.94
C ARG A 10 -25.09 -22.98 -1.57
N ARG A 11 -26.15 -22.70 -2.34
CA ARG A 11 -26.44 -21.38 -2.90
C ARG A 11 -26.44 -20.28 -1.81
N ALA A 12 -27.08 -20.53 -0.67
CA ALA A 12 -27.11 -19.58 0.44
C ALA A 12 -25.70 -19.16 0.91
N GLN A 13 -24.73 -20.08 0.92
CA GLN A 13 -23.35 -19.74 1.29
C GLN A 13 -22.67 -18.85 0.23
N VAL A 14 -22.94 -19.08 -1.06
CA VAL A 14 -22.45 -18.21 -2.14
C VAL A 14 -23.03 -16.82 -1.96
N GLU A 15 -24.35 -16.76 -1.78
CA GLU A 15 -25.08 -15.50 -1.69
C GLU A 15 -24.61 -14.68 -0.48
N ARG A 16 -24.45 -15.32 0.68
CA ARG A 16 -23.91 -14.71 1.91
C ARG A 16 -22.51 -14.12 1.71
N LEU A 17 -21.61 -14.90 1.10
CA LEU A 17 -20.24 -14.45 0.83
C LEU A 17 -20.20 -13.21 -0.08
N ILE A 18 -21.05 -13.17 -1.11
CA ILE A 18 -21.18 -11.99 -1.98
C ILE A 18 -21.75 -10.81 -1.19
N THR A 19 -22.75 -11.05 -0.34
CA THR A 19 -23.36 -10.01 0.49
C THR A 19 -22.37 -9.39 1.46
N VAL A 20 -21.45 -10.18 2.05
CA VAL A 20 -20.34 -9.67 2.88
C VAL A 20 -19.49 -8.67 2.07
N VAL A 21 -19.05 -9.04 0.86
CA VAL A 21 -18.24 -8.14 0.01
C VAL A 21 -18.98 -6.84 -0.30
N VAL A 22 -20.28 -6.94 -0.61
CA VAL A 22 -21.13 -5.77 -0.91
C VAL A 22 -21.26 -4.85 0.31
N ILE A 23 -21.59 -5.39 1.48
CA ILE A 23 -21.77 -4.60 2.70
C ILE A 23 -20.46 -3.96 3.14
N THR A 24 -19.33 -4.65 3.03
CA THR A 24 -18.00 -4.08 3.36
C THR A 24 -17.61 -2.94 2.42
N SER A 25 -18.04 -2.97 1.15
CA SER A 25 -17.74 -1.87 0.21
C SER A 25 -18.39 -0.54 0.58
N LEU A 26 -19.55 -0.56 1.25
CA LEU A 26 -20.30 0.64 1.61
C LEU A 26 -19.51 1.61 2.52
N PRO A 27 -19.07 1.22 3.73
CA PRO A 27 -18.33 2.15 4.60
C PRO A 27 -16.99 2.56 4.01
N ILE A 28 -16.34 1.69 3.23
CA ILE A 28 -15.08 2.00 2.55
C ILE A 28 -15.28 3.16 1.57
N SER A 29 -16.34 3.11 0.77
CA SER A 29 -16.66 4.16 -0.21
C SER A 29 -17.18 5.44 0.46
N VAL A 30 -18.08 5.33 1.44
CA VAL A 30 -18.62 6.50 2.18
C VAL A 30 -17.50 7.26 2.88
N TYR A 31 -16.51 6.58 3.45
CA TYR A 31 -15.38 7.28 4.08
C TYR A 31 -14.54 8.07 3.05
N GLY A 32 -14.38 7.58 1.82
CA GLY A 32 -13.77 8.37 0.74
C GLY A 32 -14.54 9.67 0.45
N LEU A 33 -15.88 9.66 0.56
CA LEU A 33 -16.68 10.89 0.47
C LEU A 33 -16.39 11.83 1.66
N LEU A 34 -16.28 11.31 2.88
CA LEU A 34 -15.94 12.13 4.06
C LEU A 34 -14.58 12.83 3.89
N GLN A 35 -13.57 12.12 3.38
CA GLN A 35 -12.26 12.71 3.03
C GLN A 35 -12.43 13.86 2.03
N ARG A 36 -13.16 13.63 0.94
CA ARG A 36 -13.42 14.66 -0.09
C ARG A 36 -14.05 15.94 0.47
N TYR A 37 -14.89 15.81 1.49
CA TYR A 37 -15.59 16.94 2.12
C TYR A 37 -14.92 17.46 3.40
N ARG A 38 -13.67 17.03 3.70
CA ARG A 38 -12.91 17.45 4.91
C ARG A 38 -13.64 17.12 6.22
N LEU A 39 -14.34 15.98 6.25
CA LEU A 39 -15.03 15.44 7.42
C LEU A 39 -14.27 14.25 8.04
N ASP A 40 -13.04 14.01 7.59
CA ASP A 40 -12.16 12.95 8.06
C ASP A 40 -11.33 13.40 9.28
N PRO A 41 -11.43 12.72 10.44
CA PRO A 41 -10.67 13.07 11.64
C PRO A 41 -9.24 12.51 11.68
N LEU A 42 -8.83 11.67 10.73
CA LEU A 42 -7.52 11.01 10.78
C LEU A 42 -6.39 11.90 10.21
N PRO A 43 -5.20 11.93 10.85
CA PRO A 43 -4.07 12.76 10.41
C PRO A 43 -3.26 12.06 9.31
N TRP A 44 -3.75 12.10 8.07
CA TRP A 44 -3.02 11.53 6.93
C TRP A 44 -1.79 12.36 6.56
N GLY A 45 -0.70 11.68 6.19
CA GLY A 45 0.54 12.34 5.73
C GLY A 45 0.47 12.96 4.32
N GLY A 46 -0.61 12.76 3.56
CA GLY A 46 -0.79 13.29 2.21
C GLY A 46 -2.19 13.86 1.98
N ASP A 47 -2.39 14.55 0.86
CA ASP A 47 -3.69 15.13 0.50
C ASP A 47 -4.72 14.05 0.11
N THR A 48 -5.62 13.75 1.05
CA THR A 48 -6.75 12.82 0.87
C THR A 48 -8.03 13.50 0.38
N VAL A 49 -8.04 14.83 0.24
CA VAL A 49 -9.19 15.61 -0.25
C VAL A 49 -9.21 15.59 -1.77
N GLU A 50 -8.06 15.82 -2.41
CA GLU A 50 -7.96 15.81 -3.86
C GLU A 50 -8.05 14.41 -4.45
N ARG A 51 -7.40 13.45 -3.79
CA ARG A 51 -7.38 12.03 -4.17
C ARG A 51 -7.72 11.19 -2.97
N VAL A 52 -8.98 10.77 -2.89
CA VAL A 52 -9.47 10.03 -1.73
C VAL A 52 -8.78 8.67 -1.65
N THR A 53 -8.37 8.28 -0.45
CA THR A 53 -7.62 7.05 -0.15
C THR A 53 -8.46 6.03 0.61
N GLY A 54 -9.59 6.47 1.17
CA GLY A 54 -10.46 5.68 2.03
C GLY A 54 -9.66 5.05 3.17
N HIS A 55 -10.13 3.90 3.66
CA HIS A 55 -9.41 3.15 4.71
C HIS A 55 -8.15 2.44 4.18
N MET A 56 -7.88 2.49 2.87
CA MET A 56 -6.78 1.78 2.23
C MET A 56 -5.48 2.59 2.24
N GLY A 57 -5.50 3.87 2.65
CA GLY A 57 -4.32 4.74 2.73
C GLY A 57 -3.69 5.16 1.40
N ASN A 58 -4.18 4.62 0.27
CA ASN A 58 -3.77 5.00 -1.07
C ASN A 58 -4.97 4.98 -2.04
N ALA A 59 -5.04 5.97 -2.92
CA ALA A 59 -6.13 6.14 -3.87
C ALA A 59 -6.21 5.00 -4.92
N ILE A 60 -5.08 4.42 -5.31
CA ILE A 60 -5.05 3.27 -6.24
C ILE A 60 -5.63 2.05 -5.52
N PHE A 61 -5.20 1.80 -4.28
CA PHE A 61 -5.63 0.67 -3.46
C PHE A 61 -7.14 0.68 -3.21
N LEU A 62 -7.70 1.85 -2.88
CA LEU A 62 -9.14 2.03 -2.73
C LEU A 62 -9.90 1.66 -4.01
N ALA A 63 -9.51 2.25 -5.14
CA ALA A 63 -10.21 2.01 -6.39
C ALA A 63 -10.07 0.56 -6.87
N ALA A 64 -8.88 -0.03 -6.78
CA ALA A 64 -8.61 -1.42 -7.15
C ALA A 64 -9.50 -2.41 -6.36
N TYR A 65 -9.72 -2.14 -5.07
CA TYR A 65 -10.68 -2.90 -4.26
C TYR A 65 -12.13 -2.69 -4.74
N LEU A 66 -12.53 -1.43 -4.94
CA LEU A 66 -13.91 -1.08 -5.24
C LEU A 66 -14.38 -1.55 -6.63
N ILE A 67 -13.51 -1.59 -7.64
CA ILE A 67 -13.90 -2.10 -8.97
C ILE A 67 -14.31 -3.57 -8.92
N MET A 68 -13.65 -4.38 -8.09
CA MET A 68 -14.01 -5.79 -7.89
C MET A 68 -15.35 -5.92 -7.19
N ALA A 69 -15.57 -5.16 -6.11
CA ALA A 69 -16.83 -5.15 -5.37
C ALA A 69 -18.00 -4.59 -6.21
N ALA A 70 -17.76 -3.54 -7.00
CA ALA A 70 -18.77 -2.89 -7.84
C ALA A 70 -19.40 -3.87 -8.86
N MET A 71 -18.61 -4.78 -9.43
CA MET A 71 -19.14 -5.79 -10.35
C MET A 71 -20.09 -6.78 -9.66
N LEU A 72 -19.81 -7.15 -8.40
CA LEU A 72 -20.71 -7.96 -7.60
C LEU A 72 -21.99 -7.21 -7.22
N VAL A 73 -21.89 -5.93 -6.85
CA VAL A 73 -23.06 -5.08 -6.59
C VAL A 73 -23.93 -4.97 -7.85
N LEU A 74 -23.32 -4.79 -9.02
CA LEU A 74 -24.03 -4.69 -10.30
C LEU A 74 -24.78 -5.99 -10.63
N GLY A 75 -24.17 -7.16 -10.41
CA GLY A 75 -24.87 -8.45 -10.51
C GLY A 75 -26.07 -8.55 -9.60
N ARG A 76 -25.92 -8.13 -8.33
CA ARG A 76 -27.03 -8.11 -7.36
C ARG A 76 -28.12 -7.14 -7.77
N LEU A 77 -27.76 -5.99 -8.32
CA LEU A 77 -28.69 -4.99 -8.82
C LEU A 77 -29.58 -5.56 -9.93
N VAL A 78 -29.00 -6.27 -10.91
CA VAL A 78 -29.76 -6.97 -11.96
C VAL A 78 -30.73 -7.98 -11.35
N THR A 79 -30.30 -8.78 -10.36
CA THR A 79 -31.20 -9.73 -9.71
C THR A 79 -32.32 -9.05 -8.93
N ALA A 80 -32.07 -7.90 -8.32
CA ALA A 80 -33.05 -7.14 -7.55
C ALA A 80 -34.11 -6.51 -8.48
N PHE A 81 -33.69 -5.85 -9.57
CA PHE A 81 -34.63 -5.30 -10.55
C PHE A 81 -35.47 -6.39 -11.23
N ARG A 82 -34.87 -7.53 -11.55
CA ARG A 82 -35.64 -8.65 -12.09
C ARG A 82 -36.73 -9.09 -11.11
N ALA A 83 -36.43 -9.20 -9.82
CA ALA A 83 -37.42 -9.53 -8.80
C ALA A 83 -38.56 -8.48 -8.73
N VAL A 84 -38.23 -7.18 -8.82
CA VAL A 84 -39.23 -6.09 -8.90
C VAL A 84 -40.15 -6.26 -10.12
N MET A 85 -39.61 -6.66 -11.27
CA MET A 85 -40.38 -6.82 -12.51
C MET A 85 -41.21 -8.11 -12.56
N THR A 86 -40.77 -9.18 -11.91
CA THR A 86 -41.40 -10.51 -12.04
C THR A 86 -42.26 -10.93 -10.85
N SER A 87 -42.11 -10.29 -9.69
CA SER A 87 -42.81 -10.69 -8.46
C SER A 87 -43.85 -9.63 -8.06
N SER A 88 -45.13 -10.03 -8.04
CA SER A 88 -46.24 -9.19 -7.55
C SER A 88 -46.33 -9.15 -6.01
N GLU A 89 -45.81 -10.18 -5.34
CA GLU A 89 -45.78 -10.27 -3.88
C GLU A 89 -44.61 -9.45 -3.30
N ARG A 90 -44.89 -8.64 -2.27
CA ARG A 90 -43.89 -7.87 -1.49
C ARG A 90 -43.02 -6.90 -2.30
N LEU A 91 -43.61 -6.27 -3.32
CA LEU A 91 -42.99 -5.21 -4.12
C LEU A 91 -42.21 -4.17 -3.29
N PRO A 92 -42.70 -3.62 -2.15
CA PRO A 92 -41.95 -2.64 -1.37
C PRO A 92 -40.58 -3.13 -0.89
N LEU A 93 -40.47 -4.41 -0.54
CA LEU A 93 -39.21 -5.00 -0.07
C LEU A 93 -38.21 -5.17 -1.22
N HIS A 94 -38.67 -5.65 -2.37
CA HIS A 94 -37.83 -5.77 -3.57
C HIS A 94 -37.35 -4.40 -4.05
N THR A 95 -38.23 -3.38 -3.98
CA THR A 95 -37.88 -2.00 -4.27
C THR A 95 -36.87 -1.44 -3.27
N ALA A 96 -37.06 -1.65 -1.97
CA ALA A 96 -36.10 -1.22 -0.95
C ALA A 96 -34.72 -1.88 -1.15
N ARG A 97 -34.70 -3.19 -1.40
CA ARG A 97 -33.48 -3.94 -1.72
C ARG A 97 -32.77 -3.38 -2.97
N ALA A 98 -33.51 -3.12 -4.04
CA ALA A 98 -32.96 -2.52 -5.25
C ALA A 98 -32.40 -1.12 -4.96
N ALA A 99 -33.11 -0.28 -4.20
CA ALA A 99 -32.67 1.05 -3.82
C ALA A 99 -31.36 1.04 -3.02
N VAL A 100 -31.21 0.10 -2.07
CA VAL A 100 -29.95 -0.07 -1.32
C VAL A 100 -28.80 -0.45 -2.25
N TYR A 101 -29.01 -1.37 -3.20
CA TYR A 101 -27.96 -1.71 -4.17
C TYR A 101 -27.62 -0.56 -5.12
N VAL A 102 -28.61 0.21 -5.58
CA VAL A 102 -28.37 1.43 -6.38
C VAL A 102 -27.51 2.40 -5.60
N PHE A 103 -27.84 2.65 -4.33
CA PHE A 103 -27.06 3.53 -3.48
C PHE A 103 -25.62 3.05 -3.29
N ILE A 104 -25.41 1.78 -2.93
CA ILE A 104 -24.06 1.22 -2.75
C ILE A 104 -23.26 1.31 -4.06
N PHE A 105 -23.88 0.96 -5.19
CA PHE A 105 -23.22 1.03 -6.50
C PHE A 105 -22.84 2.47 -6.85
N ALA A 106 -23.74 3.43 -6.67
CA ALA A 106 -23.48 4.83 -6.94
C ALA A 106 -22.35 5.37 -6.06
N VAL A 107 -22.38 5.09 -4.75
CA VAL A 107 -21.33 5.55 -3.83
C VAL A 107 -19.98 4.88 -4.15
N ASN A 108 -19.96 3.60 -4.55
CA ASN A 108 -18.73 2.95 -5.04
C ASN A 108 -18.19 3.66 -6.28
N LEU A 109 -19.03 3.99 -7.27
CA LEU A 109 -18.60 4.70 -8.48
C LEU A 109 -18.08 6.11 -8.17
N VAL A 110 -18.74 6.84 -7.27
CA VAL A 110 -18.30 8.17 -6.83
C VAL A 110 -16.94 8.09 -6.12
N ALA A 111 -16.76 7.12 -5.21
CA ALA A 111 -15.49 6.92 -4.52
C ALA A 111 -14.37 6.53 -5.51
N ILE A 112 -14.63 5.61 -6.45
CA ILE A 112 -13.69 5.27 -7.54
C ILE A 112 -13.33 6.53 -8.33
N TRP A 113 -14.30 7.35 -8.69
CA TRP A 113 -14.05 8.61 -9.42
C TRP A 113 -13.17 9.58 -8.62
N PHE A 114 -13.44 9.76 -7.33
CA PHE A 114 -12.66 10.66 -6.46
C PHE A 114 -11.22 10.20 -6.20
N THR A 115 -10.89 8.93 -6.46
CA THR A 115 -9.49 8.46 -6.35
C THR A 115 -8.59 9.03 -7.45
N GLN A 116 -9.19 9.40 -8.59
CA GLN A 116 -8.49 9.88 -9.79
C GLN A 116 -7.42 8.89 -10.29
N SER A 117 -7.63 7.59 -10.05
CA SER A 117 -6.68 6.52 -10.37
C SER A 117 -6.99 5.90 -11.74
N ARG A 118 -6.07 6.09 -12.71
CA ARG A 118 -6.27 5.71 -14.13
C ARG A 118 -6.38 4.21 -14.36
N GLY A 119 -5.45 3.43 -13.79
CA GLY A 119 -5.47 1.96 -13.88
C GLY A 119 -6.83 1.37 -13.44
N PRO A 120 -7.31 1.73 -12.24
CA PRO A 120 -8.64 1.33 -11.79
C PRO A 120 -9.80 1.84 -12.65
N GLN A 121 -9.72 3.05 -13.21
CA GLN A 121 -10.73 3.54 -14.16
C GLN A 121 -10.78 2.68 -15.44
N LEU A 122 -9.63 2.33 -16.01
CA LEU A 122 -9.55 1.41 -17.15
C LEU A 122 -10.05 0.01 -16.79
N GLY A 123 -9.72 -0.48 -15.59
CA GLY A 123 -10.24 -1.73 -15.05
C GLY A 123 -11.76 -1.71 -14.89
N LEU A 124 -12.34 -0.62 -14.37
CA LEU A 124 -13.79 -0.45 -14.27
C LEU A 124 -14.45 -0.48 -15.66
N LEU A 125 -13.90 0.24 -16.65
CA LEU A 125 -14.41 0.23 -18.02
C LEU A 125 -14.38 -1.17 -18.63
N ALA A 126 -13.26 -1.90 -18.47
CA ALA A 126 -13.14 -3.28 -18.92
C ALA A 126 -14.17 -4.19 -18.21
N GLY A 127 -14.30 -4.08 -16.89
CA GLY A 127 -15.29 -4.84 -16.11
C GLY A 127 -16.72 -4.59 -16.57
N LEU A 128 -17.12 -3.33 -16.72
CA LEU A 128 -18.45 -2.95 -17.22
C LEU A 128 -18.69 -3.48 -18.64
N PHE A 129 -17.71 -3.32 -19.54
CA PHE A 129 -17.78 -3.84 -20.90
C PHE A 129 -18.07 -5.34 -20.92
N PHE A 130 -17.26 -6.14 -20.21
CA PHE A 130 -17.44 -7.59 -20.19
C PHE A 130 -18.71 -8.00 -19.45
N PHE A 131 -19.10 -7.29 -18.40
CA PHE A 131 -20.37 -7.53 -17.69
C PHE A 131 -21.56 -7.39 -18.65
N PHE A 132 -21.66 -6.28 -19.38
CA PHE A 132 -22.80 -6.01 -20.27
C PHE A 132 -22.80 -6.90 -21.52
N VAL A 133 -21.64 -7.18 -22.12
CA VAL A 133 -21.54 -8.14 -23.24
C VAL A 133 -22.03 -9.52 -22.81
N LEU A 134 -21.53 -10.04 -21.69
CA LEU A 134 -21.93 -11.37 -21.21
C LEU A 134 -23.38 -11.41 -20.74
N LEU A 135 -23.89 -10.33 -20.14
CA LEU A 135 -25.30 -10.18 -19.77
C LEU A 135 -26.20 -10.24 -21.01
N ALA A 136 -25.86 -9.48 -22.05
CA ALA A 136 -26.60 -9.46 -23.31
C ALA A 136 -26.56 -10.82 -24.02
N LEU A 137 -25.41 -11.51 -24.00
CA LEU A 137 -25.28 -12.88 -24.50
C LEU A 137 -26.12 -13.87 -23.70
N HIS A 138 -26.16 -13.77 -22.37
CA HIS A 138 -26.97 -14.63 -21.51
C HIS A 138 -28.47 -14.50 -21.81
N TYR A 139 -28.96 -13.26 -21.99
CA TYR A 139 -30.35 -13.00 -22.37
C TYR A 139 -30.61 -13.11 -23.88
N ARG A 140 -29.62 -13.51 -24.67
CA ARG A 140 -29.70 -13.70 -26.13
C ARG A 140 -30.14 -12.45 -26.90
N GLN A 141 -29.82 -11.26 -26.39
CA GLN A 141 -30.16 -9.97 -26.98
C GLN A 141 -29.02 -9.49 -27.88
N ARG A 142 -28.98 -9.96 -29.14
CA ARG A 142 -27.87 -9.67 -30.08
C ARG A 142 -27.62 -8.18 -30.31
N TRP A 143 -28.69 -7.38 -30.40
CA TRP A 143 -28.57 -5.94 -30.59
C TRP A 143 -27.85 -5.27 -29.40
N LEU A 144 -28.10 -5.71 -28.15
CA LEU A 144 -27.40 -5.20 -26.97
C LEU A 144 -25.91 -5.55 -26.99
N VAL A 145 -25.54 -6.73 -27.51
CA VAL A 145 -24.13 -7.11 -27.68
C VAL A 145 -23.43 -6.18 -28.65
N ILE A 146 -24.03 -5.95 -29.82
CA ILE A 146 -23.48 -5.03 -30.84
C ILE A 146 -23.38 -3.61 -30.28
N THR A 147 -24.43 -3.13 -29.59
CA THR A 147 -24.42 -1.82 -28.95
C THR A 147 -23.32 -1.70 -27.90
N THR A 148 -23.11 -2.70 -27.06
CA THR A 148 -22.05 -2.66 -26.04
C THR A 148 -20.66 -2.69 -26.68
N ILE A 149 -20.47 -3.49 -27.74
CA ILE A 149 -19.22 -3.49 -28.51
C ILE A 149 -18.97 -2.14 -29.17
N ALA A 150 -19.99 -1.55 -29.80
CA ALA A 150 -19.89 -0.23 -30.44
C ALA A 150 -19.61 0.88 -29.41
N LEU A 151 -20.25 0.86 -28.24
CA LEU A 151 -19.97 1.80 -27.16
C LEU A 151 -18.56 1.62 -26.59
N GLY A 152 -18.10 0.39 -26.43
CA GLY A 152 -16.72 0.10 -26.01
C GLY A 152 -15.69 0.61 -27.02
N ALA A 153 -15.92 0.36 -28.31
CA ALA A 153 -15.08 0.88 -29.39
C ALA A 153 -15.10 2.41 -29.44
N ALA A 154 -16.27 3.04 -29.28
CA ALA A 154 -16.41 4.49 -29.22
C ALA A 154 -15.71 5.09 -28.00
N ALA A 155 -15.80 4.46 -26.82
CA ALA A 155 -15.09 4.88 -25.62
C ALA A 155 -13.56 4.76 -25.80
N GLY A 156 -13.09 3.67 -26.41
CA GLY A 156 -11.67 3.50 -26.75
C GLY A 156 -11.17 4.55 -27.74
N ALA A 157 -11.94 4.82 -28.80
CA ALA A 157 -11.65 5.87 -29.78
C ALA A 157 -11.69 7.27 -29.16
N PHE A 158 -12.62 7.52 -28.22
CA PHE A 158 -12.69 8.75 -27.47
C PHE A 158 -11.45 8.95 -26.59
N ILE A 159 -11.01 7.93 -25.85
CA ILE A 159 -9.78 8.00 -25.06
C ILE A 159 -8.57 8.23 -25.97
N LEU A 160 -8.48 7.52 -27.09
CA LEU A 160 -7.42 7.72 -28.09
C LEU A 160 -7.39 9.18 -28.57
N ALA A 161 -8.53 9.72 -29.02
CA ALA A 161 -8.63 11.08 -29.52
C ALA A 161 -8.36 12.14 -28.44
N LEU A 162 -8.74 11.87 -27.19
CA LEU A 162 -8.48 12.74 -26.04
C LEU A 162 -6.98 12.85 -25.69
N ASN A 163 -6.18 11.83 -26.04
CA ASN A 163 -4.73 11.80 -25.81
C ASN A 163 -3.90 12.28 -27.01
N ILE A 164 -4.54 12.60 -28.15
CA ILE A 164 -3.86 13.19 -29.31
C ILE A 164 -3.83 14.73 -29.13
N PRO A 165 -2.66 15.37 -29.22
CA PRO A 165 -2.57 16.83 -29.11
C PRO A 165 -3.28 17.53 -30.28
N ASN A 166 -3.77 18.75 -30.06
CA ASN A 166 -4.39 19.62 -31.06
C ASN A 166 -5.67 19.07 -31.71
N THR A 167 -6.49 18.36 -30.95
CA THR A 167 -7.81 17.91 -31.38
C THR A 167 -8.91 18.83 -30.84
N PRO A 168 -10.14 18.81 -31.40
CA PRO A 168 -11.28 19.51 -30.80
C PRO A 168 -11.61 19.06 -29.36
N LEU A 169 -11.08 17.90 -28.93
CA LEU A 169 -11.22 17.37 -27.57
C LEU A 169 -10.15 17.88 -26.60
N SER A 170 -9.10 18.57 -27.07
CA SER A 170 -8.03 19.07 -26.22
C SER A 170 -8.50 19.94 -25.04
N PRO A 171 -9.55 20.79 -25.14
CA PRO A 171 -10.08 21.51 -23.96
C PRO A 171 -10.59 20.59 -22.84
N LEU A 172 -11.02 19.35 -23.16
CA LEU A 172 -11.44 18.38 -22.15
C LEU A 172 -10.27 17.85 -21.31
N ALA A 173 -9.03 18.01 -21.78
CA ALA A 173 -7.83 17.66 -21.03
C ALA A 173 -7.61 18.57 -19.80
N GLU A 174 -8.27 19.73 -19.73
CA GLU A 174 -8.23 20.64 -18.58
C GLU A 174 -9.35 20.37 -17.57
N VAL A 175 -10.38 19.62 -17.96
CA VAL A 175 -11.51 19.29 -17.08
C VAL A 175 -11.07 18.33 -15.98
N ARG A 176 -11.35 18.70 -14.72
CA ARG A 176 -11.04 17.87 -13.55
C ARG A 176 -11.70 16.49 -13.68
N GLY A 177 -10.90 15.42 -13.58
CA GLY A 177 -11.37 14.05 -13.75
C GLY A 177 -11.15 13.48 -15.14
N LEU A 178 -11.19 14.31 -16.19
CA LEU A 178 -10.84 13.92 -17.56
C LEU A 178 -9.37 14.19 -17.89
N ASN A 179 -8.75 15.17 -17.22
CA ASN A 179 -7.34 15.51 -17.35
C ASN A 179 -6.39 14.30 -17.18
N ARG A 180 -6.72 13.38 -16.26
CA ARG A 180 -5.96 12.15 -16.03
C ARG A 180 -6.10 11.17 -17.19
N LEU A 181 -7.29 11.05 -17.77
CA LEU A 181 -7.55 10.20 -18.95
C LEU A 181 -6.94 10.78 -20.22
N ALA A 182 -6.80 12.10 -20.32
CA ALA A 182 -6.19 12.81 -21.44
C ALA A 182 -4.65 12.75 -21.49
N ARG A 183 -4.00 12.28 -20.42
CA ARG A 183 -2.54 12.16 -20.30
C ARG A 183 -2.07 10.72 -20.15
N VAL A 184 -2.92 9.75 -20.47
CA VAL A 184 -2.60 8.32 -20.42
C VAL A 184 -1.45 8.01 -21.37
N PHE A 185 -1.38 8.62 -22.55
CA PHE A 185 -0.31 8.36 -23.51
C PHE A 185 1.02 8.98 -23.08
N ASP A 186 1.03 10.22 -22.61
CA ASP A 186 2.23 10.84 -22.05
C ASP A 186 2.78 10.04 -20.86
N GLU A 187 1.90 9.45 -20.06
CA GLU A 187 2.30 8.62 -18.93
C GLU A 187 2.80 7.24 -19.38
N ILE A 188 2.12 6.59 -20.33
CA ILE A 188 2.56 5.32 -20.93
C ILE A 188 3.90 5.54 -21.63
N GLN A 189 4.12 6.63 -22.35
CA GLN A 189 5.39 6.91 -23.02
C GLN A 189 6.50 7.36 -22.06
N GLY A 190 6.17 7.65 -20.80
CA GLY A 190 7.12 8.12 -19.79
C GLY A 190 7.52 9.58 -19.94
N ASN A 191 6.70 10.43 -20.56
CA ASN A 191 6.97 11.85 -20.81
C ASN A 191 6.64 12.75 -19.61
N THR A 192 6.09 12.22 -18.52
CA THR A 192 5.62 12.99 -17.35
C THR A 192 5.96 12.33 -16.03
N GLY A 193 6.17 13.12 -14.95
CA GLY A 193 6.72 12.69 -13.64
C GLY A 193 6.45 11.24 -13.23
N THR A 194 5.20 10.88 -12.92
CA THR A 194 4.86 9.52 -12.45
C THR A 194 4.97 8.42 -13.52
N GLY A 195 4.77 8.76 -14.79
CA GLY A 195 4.98 7.85 -15.91
C GLY A 195 6.46 7.58 -16.17
N ARG A 196 7.30 8.63 -16.13
CA ARG A 196 8.74 8.53 -16.28
C ARG A 196 9.35 7.66 -15.18
N VAL A 197 8.96 7.89 -13.93
CA VAL A 197 9.36 7.06 -12.78
C VAL A 197 9.06 5.57 -13.05
N ARG A 198 7.85 5.23 -13.51
CA ARG A 198 7.50 3.82 -13.82
C ARG A 198 8.32 3.24 -14.96
N VAL A 199 8.50 3.98 -16.04
CA VAL A 199 9.30 3.53 -17.19
C VAL A 199 10.75 3.30 -16.78
N LEU A 200 11.35 4.18 -15.96
CA LEU A 200 12.68 3.98 -15.41
C LEU A 200 12.74 2.74 -14.51
N ILE A 201 11.74 2.54 -13.65
CA ILE A 201 11.66 1.32 -12.83
C ILE A 201 11.60 0.06 -13.71
N TRP A 202 10.82 0.08 -14.79
CA TRP A 202 10.72 -1.03 -15.74
C TRP A 202 12.03 -1.26 -16.49
N THR A 203 12.76 -0.19 -16.85
CA THR A 203 14.10 -0.30 -17.43
C THR A 203 15.05 -1.03 -16.49
N GLY A 204 15.09 -0.65 -15.20
CA GLY A 204 15.92 -1.34 -14.22
C GLY A 204 15.52 -2.81 -14.03
N VAL A 205 14.22 -3.14 -14.08
CA VAL A 205 13.76 -4.54 -14.03
C VAL A 205 14.17 -5.31 -15.31
N VAL A 206 14.11 -4.69 -16.49
CA VAL A 206 14.59 -5.32 -17.73
C VAL A 206 16.08 -5.63 -17.60
N GLU A 207 16.90 -4.67 -17.17
CA GLU A 207 18.34 -4.86 -16.95
C GLU A 207 18.60 -5.98 -15.94
N MET A 208 17.92 -5.96 -14.79
CA MET A 208 17.96 -6.97 -13.73
C MET A 208 17.60 -8.39 -14.20
N MET A 209 16.83 -8.51 -15.29
CA MET A 209 16.34 -9.79 -15.81
C MET A 209 17.04 -10.21 -17.11
N THR A 210 17.94 -9.38 -17.63
CA THR A 210 18.84 -9.71 -18.74
C THR A 210 20.16 -10.28 -18.21
N PRO A 211 20.96 -11.02 -19.01
CA PRO A 211 22.25 -11.51 -18.56
C PRO A 211 23.17 -10.37 -18.06
N HIS A 212 23.52 -10.43 -16.77
CA HIS A 212 24.40 -9.45 -16.11
C HIS A 212 25.39 -10.18 -15.19
N ALA A 213 26.39 -9.45 -14.69
CA ALA A 213 27.32 -9.96 -13.67
C ALA A 213 26.56 -10.32 -12.37
N PRO A 214 26.96 -11.38 -11.64
CA PRO A 214 26.27 -11.78 -10.42
C PRO A 214 26.26 -10.67 -9.38
N LEU A 215 25.15 -10.57 -8.64
CA LEU A 215 25.12 -9.78 -7.41
C LEU A 215 26.14 -10.36 -6.43
N GLU A 216 26.87 -9.51 -5.73
CA GLU A 216 27.86 -9.93 -4.75
C GLU A 216 27.42 -9.49 -3.37
N THR A 217 27.46 -10.41 -2.41
CA THR A 217 27.35 -10.04 -1.00
C THR A 217 28.55 -9.18 -0.57
N PRO A 218 28.46 -8.44 0.55
CA PRO A 218 29.57 -7.64 1.07
C PRO A 218 30.87 -8.45 1.22
N ASP A 219 30.78 -9.73 1.59
CA ASP A 219 31.92 -10.65 1.75
C ASP A 219 32.51 -11.15 0.41
N GLY A 220 32.01 -10.64 -0.73
CA GLY A 220 32.48 -10.97 -2.07
C GLY A 220 31.94 -12.30 -2.62
N GLN A 221 31.00 -12.95 -1.93
CA GLN A 221 30.38 -14.17 -2.44
C GLN A 221 29.38 -13.81 -3.55
N PRO A 222 29.53 -14.34 -4.77
CA PRO A 222 28.62 -14.07 -5.89
C PRO A 222 27.32 -14.86 -5.73
N ASP A 223 26.24 -14.32 -6.29
CA ASP A 223 24.96 -15.01 -6.44
C ASP A 223 25.11 -16.20 -7.41
N VAL A 224 25.23 -17.39 -6.84
CA VAL A 224 25.36 -18.65 -7.59
C VAL A 224 24.15 -18.95 -8.49
N TRP A 225 23.00 -18.32 -8.23
CA TRP A 225 21.78 -18.49 -9.02
C TRP A 225 21.63 -17.48 -10.16
N ASN A 226 22.58 -16.56 -10.34
CA ASN A 226 22.51 -15.46 -11.30
C ASN A 226 22.04 -15.88 -12.70
N ALA A 227 22.65 -16.94 -13.25
CA ALA A 227 22.29 -17.46 -14.58
C ALA A 227 20.84 -17.98 -14.68
N PHE A 228 20.24 -18.37 -13.57
CA PHE A 228 18.86 -18.86 -13.48
C PHE A 228 17.86 -17.78 -13.06
N ARG A 229 18.30 -16.61 -12.58
CA ARG A 229 17.42 -15.50 -12.17
C ARG A 229 16.40 -15.13 -13.25
N PRO A 230 16.74 -15.05 -14.55
CA PRO A 230 15.74 -14.81 -15.59
C PRO A 230 14.58 -15.84 -15.60
N LEU A 231 14.85 -17.09 -15.21
CA LEU A 231 13.86 -18.17 -15.20
C LEU A 231 13.05 -18.24 -13.90
N VAL A 232 13.69 -18.06 -12.74
CA VAL A 232 13.08 -18.29 -11.41
C VAL A 232 12.91 -17.04 -10.56
N GLY A 233 13.47 -15.90 -10.98
CA GLY A 233 13.42 -14.62 -10.28
C GLY A 233 14.32 -14.55 -9.05
N TYR A 234 14.17 -13.47 -8.29
CA TYR A 234 14.92 -13.19 -7.07
C TYR A 234 14.20 -13.64 -5.79
N GLY A 235 12.94 -14.06 -5.90
CA GLY A 235 12.09 -14.46 -4.79
C GLY A 235 10.95 -13.46 -4.54
N PRO A 236 9.85 -13.88 -3.89
CA PRO A 236 8.74 -13.00 -3.53
C PRO A 236 9.22 -11.79 -2.72
N GLU A 237 8.77 -10.59 -3.08
CA GLU A 237 9.05 -9.34 -2.34
C GLU A 237 10.55 -8.96 -2.27
N ALA A 238 11.40 -9.56 -3.10
CA ALA A 238 12.86 -9.36 -3.06
C ALA A 238 13.36 -8.22 -3.97
N MET A 239 12.47 -7.48 -4.65
CA MET A 239 12.86 -6.43 -5.59
C MET A 239 13.69 -5.33 -4.92
N LEU A 240 13.26 -4.84 -3.75
CA LEU A 240 13.98 -3.81 -2.98
C LEU A 240 15.46 -4.15 -2.74
N ILE A 241 15.77 -5.45 -2.66
CA ILE A 241 17.10 -5.97 -2.34
C ILE A 241 17.96 -6.11 -3.62
N GLY A 242 17.40 -6.72 -4.66
CA GLY A 242 18.14 -6.99 -5.91
C GLY A 242 18.23 -5.80 -6.87
N TYR A 243 17.28 -4.87 -6.78
CA TYR A 243 17.10 -3.80 -7.78
C TYR A 243 18.15 -2.69 -7.72
N ASN A 244 18.74 -2.45 -6.53
CA ASN A 244 19.65 -1.33 -6.29
C ASN A 244 20.86 -1.26 -7.25
N ARG A 245 21.34 -2.40 -7.75
CA ARG A 245 22.42 -2.44 -8.74
C ARG A 245 22.00 -1.96 -10.13
N PHE A 246 20.71 -2.11 -10.45
CA PHE A 246 20.08 -1.78 -11.73
C PHE A 246 19.26 -0.49 -11.65
N TYR A 247 19.44 0.28 -10.57
CA TYR A 247 18.74 1.54 -10.35
C TYR A 247 19.19 2.57 -11.39
N PRO A 248 18.30 3.10 -12.27
CA PRO A 248 18.69 4.13 -13.22
C PRO A 248 19.01 5.45 -12.50
N PRO A 249 20.16 6.10 -12.77
CA PRO A 249 20.57 7.33 -12.06
C PRO A 249 19.52 8.45 -12.10
N GLU A 250 18.86 8.65 -13.24
CA GLU A 250 17.81 9.65 -13.45
C GLU A 250 16.65 9.53 -12.45
N LEU A 251 16.39 8.33 -11.91
CA LEU A 251 15.32 8.12 -10.93
C LEU A 251 15.59 8.90 -9.63
N GLY A 252 16.85 9.14 -9.26
CA GLY A 252 17.23 9.94 -8.11
C GLY A 252 16.97 11.45 -8.27
N GLN A 253 16.72 11.92 -9.49
CA GLN A 253 16.32 13.31 -9.77
C GLN A 253 14.80 13.51 -9.64
N LEU A 254 14.04 12.43 -9.91
CA LEU A 254 12.57 12.45 -9.89
C LEU A 254 12.00 12.09 -8.52
N GLU A 255 12.61 11.11 -7.85
CA GLU A 255 12.25 10.63 -6.51
C GLU A 255 13.33 11.04 -5.48
N ALA A 256 13.17 10.65 -4.22
CA ALA A 256 14.24 10.85 -3.25
C ALA A 256 15.47 10.00 -3.65
N ARG A 257 16.68 10.59 -3.58
CA ARG A 257 17.96 9.96 -3.99
C ARG A 257 18.32 8.68 -3.22
N ASN A 258 17.69 8.45 -2.08
CA ASN A 258 17.82 7.25 -1.25
C ASN A 258 16.59 6.33 -1.33
N ALA A 259 15.57 6.67 -2.11
CA ALA A 259 14.38 5.83 -2.28
C ALA A 259 14.67 4.74 -3.30
N SER A 260 14.52 3.48 -2.88
CA SER A 260 14.56 2.32 -3.75
C SER A 260 13.16 1.71 -3.89
N PRO A 261 12.74 1.34 -5.10
CA PRO A 261 11.43 0.76 -5.31
C PRO A 261 11.35 -0.68 -4.77
N ASP A 262 10.30 -0.96 -3.99
CA ASP A 262 9.93 -2.30 -3.54
C ASP A 262 9.00 -3.02 -4.53
N ARG A 263 8.39 -2.28 -5.46
CA ARG A 263 7.46 -2.75 -6.51
C ARG A 263 7.71 -2.04 -7.83
N SER A 264 7.37 -2.71 -8.93
CA SER A 264 7.45 -2.14 -10.29
C SER A 264 6.21 -1.35 -10.71
N HIS A 265 5.15 -1.34 -9.90
CA HIS A 265 3.83 -0.80 -10.28
C HIS A 265 3.24 -1.45 -11.54
N ASN A 266 3.64 -2.69 -11.83
CA ASN A 266 3.16 -3.50 -12.92
C ASN A 266 3.30 -4.99 -12.57
N GLU A 267 2.19 -5.71 -12.48
CA GLU A 267 2.21 -7.11 -12.06
C GLU A 267 3.04 -8.03 -12.98
N THR A 268 3.20 -7.70 -14.26
CA THR A 268 4.05 -8.50 -15.18
C THR A 268 5.52 -8.38 -14.80
N PHE A 269 5.98 -7.17 -14.49
CA PHE A 269 7.36 -6.92 -14.05
C PHE A 269 7.61 -7.41 -12.63
N ASP A 270 6.64 -7.28 -11.73
CA ASP A 270 6.70 -7.89 -10.40
C ASP A 270 6.80 -9.42 -10.48
N ALA A 271 5.95 -10.07 -11.29
CA ALA A 271 6.02 -11.53 -11.48
C ALA A 271 7.37 -11.97 -12.07
N LEU A 272 7.91 -11.20 -13.01
CA LEU A 272 9.22 -11.45 -13.60
C LEU A 272 10.33 -11.31 -12.55
N ALA A 273 10.39 -10.19 -11.82
CA ALA A 273 11.39 -9.95 -10.79
C ALA A 273 11.32 -10.98 -9.65
N PHE A 274 10.12 -11.35 -9.20
CA PHE A 274 9.94 -12.27 -8.07
C PHE A 274 10.10 -13.73 -8.42
N THR A 275 9.55 -14.15 -9.56
CA THR A 275 9.38 -15.58 -9.91
C THR A 275 9.90 -15.96 -11.29
N GLY A 276 10.51 -15.01 -11.99
CA GLY A 276 11.09 -15.20 -13.32
C GLY A 276 10.06 -15.50 -14.39
N VAL A 277 10.54 -15.88 -15.57
CA VAL A 277 9.69 -16.24 -16.71
C VAL A 277 8.76 -17.42 -16.36
N LEU A 278 9.22 -18.40 -15.56
CA LEU A 278 8.39 -19.55 -15.19
C LEU A 278 7.18 -19.15 -14.34
N GLY A 279 7.38 -18.28 -13.36
CA GLY A 279 6.28 -17.78 -12.54
C GLY A 279 5.35 -16.85 -13.31
N LEU A 280 5.89 -16.00 -14.20
CA LEU A 280 5.07 -15.19 -15.11
C LEU A 280 4.19 -16.08 -16.01
N LEU A 281 4.76 -17.13 -16.62
CA LEU A 281 4.00 -18.08 -17.43
C LEU A 281 2.92 -18.80 -16.61
N ALA A 282 3.22 -19.20 -15.37
CA ALA A 282 2.25 -19.83 -14.48
C ALA A 282 1.09 -18.88 -14.16
N GLN A 283 1.40 -17.60 -13.87
CA GLN A 283 0.41 -16.58 -13.59
C GLN A 283 -0.47 -16.26 -14.81
N LEU A 284 0.13 -16.07 -15.99
CA LEU A 284 -0.64 -15.82 -17.22
C LEU A 284 -1.49 -17.04 -17.59
N SER A 285 -0.95 -18.25 -17.42
CA SER A 285 -1.71 -19.49 -17.62
C SER A 285 -2.89 -19.58 -16.66
N LEU A 286 -2.74 -19.13 -15.41
CA LEU A 286 -3.85 -19.05 -14.46
C LEU A 286 -4.94 -18.10 -14.96
N PHE A 287 -4.60 -16.89 -15.40
CA PHE A 287 -5.60 -15.95 -15.95
C PHE A 287 -6.29 -16.48 -17.21
N VAL A 288 -5.53 -17.03 -18.16
CA VAL A 288 -6.09 -17.66 -19.38
C VAL A 288 -7.01 -18.82 -19.02
N LEU A 289 -6.63 -19.64 -18.04
CA LEU A 289 -7.46 -20.75 -17.54
C LEU A 289 -8.75 -20.22 -16.89
N ILE A 290 -8.67 -19.17 -16.08
CA ILE A 290 -9.84 -18.54 -15.47
C ILE A 290 -10.79 -18.03 -16.55
N PHE A 291 -10.26 -17.33 -17.56
CA PHE A 291 -11.06 -16.82 -18.67
C PHE A 291 -11.74 -17.97 -19.43
N TYR A 292 -10.97 -18.99 -19.80
CA TYR A 292 -11.45 -20.17 -20.50
C TYR A 292 -12.55 -20.90 -19.71
N LEU A 293 -12.31 -21.23 -18.43
CA LEU A 293 -13.25 -21.99 -17.61
C LEU A 293 -14.53 -21.21 -17.37
N SER A 294 -14.44 -19.89 -17.15
CA SER A 294 -15.62 -19.04 -16.97
C SER A 294 -16.51 -19.04 -18.20
N LEU A 295 -15.92 -18.82 -19.38
CA LEU A 295 -16.66 -18.81 -20.64
C LEU A 295 -17.20 -20.21 -20.99
N LYS A 296 -16.46 -21.27 -20.65
CA LYS A 296 -16.94 -22.65 -20.76
C LYS A 296 -18.16 -22.90 -19.86
N TRP A 297 -18.10 -22.51 -18.59
CA TRP A 297 -19.21 -22.67 -17.64
C TRP A 297 -20.43 -21.82 -17.99
N LEU A 298 -20.24 -20.68 -18.64
CA LEU A 298 -21.30 -19.86 -19.23
C LEU A 298 -21.86 -20.42 -20.55
N GLY A 299 -21.29 -21.51 -21.07
CA GLY A 299 -21.74 -22.16 -22.31
C GLY A 299 -21.28 -21.48 -23.61
N LEU A 300 -20.30 -20.58 -23.54
CA LEU A 300 -19.75 -19.83 -24.69
C LEU A 300 -18.63 -20.60 -25.40
N ILE A 301 -17.95 -21.51 -24.69
CA ILE A 301 -16.93 -22.39 -25.27
C ILE A 301 -17.37 -23.85 -25.08
N THR A 302 -17.91 -24.43 -26.14
CA THR A 302 -18.52 -25.79 -26.13
C THR A 302 -17.75 -26.81 -26.94
N SER A 303 -16.85 -26.38 -27.84
CA SER A 303 -16.11 -27.25 -28.77
C SER A 303 -14.60 -27.05 -28.71
N PRO A 304 -13.78 -28.05 -29.09
CA PRO A 304 -12.33 -27.90 -29.23
C PRO A 304 -11.94 -26.76 -30.18
N THR A 305 -12.71 -26.56 -31.26
CA THR A 305 -12.49 -25.46 -32.21
C THR A 305 -12.67 -24.10 -31.53
N SER A 306 -13.79 -23.88 -30.82
CA SER A 306 -14.01 -22.63 -30.07
C SER A 306 -12.93 -22.38 -29.00
N ARG A 307 -12.45 -23.44 -28.33
CA ARG A 307 -11.32 -23.36 -27.39
C ARG A 307 -10.04 -22.90 -28.11
N ASN A 308 -9.70 -23.51 -29.24
CA ASN A 308 -8.47 -23.18 -29.97
C ASN A 308 -8.52 -21.76 -30.54
N VAL A 309 -9.68 -21.31 -31.03
CA VAL A 309 -9.88 -19.91 -31.46
C VAL A 309 -9.71 -18.95 -30.29
N PHE A 310 -10.32 -19.24 -29.14
CA PHE A 310 -10.13 -18.46 -27.92
C PHE A 310 -8.64 -18.36 -27.53
N LEU A 311 -7.95 -19.50 -27.43
CA LEU A 311 -6.53 -19.55 -27.06
C LEU A 311 -5.65 -18.80 -28.08
N GLY A 312 -5.90 -19.02 -29.37
CA GLY A 312 -5.16 -18.36 -30.45
C GLY A 312 -5.32 -16.85 -30.43
N LEU A 313 -6.54 -16.35 -30.18
CA LEU A 313 -6.79 -14.90 -30.10
C LEU A 313 -6.19 -14.27 -28.85
N VAL A 314 -6.33 -14.89 -27.68
CA VAL A 314 -5.79 -14.34 -26.43
C VAL A 314 -4.27 -14.37 -26.41
N LEU A 315 -3.66 -15.53 -26.71
CA LEU A 315 -2.20 -15.67 -26.71
C LEU A 315 -1.56 -14.94 -27.89
N GLY A 316 -2.16 -15.05 -29.09
CA GLY A 316 -1.70 -14.36 -30.29
C GLY A 316 -1.85 -12.84 -30.18
N GLY A 317 -2.96 -12.36 -29.61
CA GLY A 317 -3.17 -10.94 -29.34
C GLY A 317 -2.12 -10.39 -28.38
N GLY A 318 -1.82 -11.11 -27.30
CA GLY A 318 -0.74 -10.76 -26.37
C GLY A 318 0.63 -10.69 -27.05
N LEU A 319 0.97 -11.69 -27.87
CA LEU A 319 2.24 -11.75 -28.61
C LEU A 319 2.36 -10.62 -29.64
N VAL A 320 1.35 -10.42 -30.49
CA VAL A 320 1.35 -9.38 -31.53
C VAL A 320 1.48 -8.00 -30.91
N SER A 321 0.72 -7.73 -29.85
CA SER A 321 0.80 -6.46 -29.12
C SER A 321 2.18 -6.25 -28.50
N THR A 322 2.74 -7.28 -27.87
CA THR A 322 4.09 -7.23 -27.30
C THR A 322 5.13 -6.89 -28.36
N VAL A 323 5.16 -7.64 -29.46
CA VAL A 323 6.13 -7.43 -30.55
C VAL A 323 6.01 -6.02 -31.12
N GLY A 324 4.78 -5.55 -31.37
CA GLY A 324 4.52 -4.20 -31.88
C GLY A 324 5.01 -3.09 -30.95
N PHE A 325 4.67 -3.17 -29.65
CA PHE A 325 5.06 -2.14 -28.68
C PHE A 325 6.56 -2.18 -28.35
N VAL A 326 7.17 -3.36 -28.24
CA VAL A 326 8.61 -3.48 -27.99
C VAL A 326 9.40 -2.93 -29.18
N ALA A 327 8.98 -3.22 -30.41
CA ALA A 327 9.61 -2.66 -31.61
C ALA A 327 9.43 -1.13 -31.72
N TRP A 328 8.33 -0.58 -31.21
CA TRP A 328 8.04 0.85 -31.27
C TRP A 328 8.70 1.66 -30.15
N GLN A 329 8.64 1.19 -28.90
CA GLN A 329 8.96 1.98 -27.71
C GLN A 329 10.05 1.34 -26.82
N GLY A 330 10.41 0.08 -27.05
CA GLY A 330 11.45 -0.63 -26.29
C GLY A 330 10.93 -1.74 -25.35
N PRO A 331 11.83 -2.58 -24.82
CA PRO A 331 11.49 -3.76 -24.01
C PRO A 331 10.76 -3.44 -22.71
N GLN A 332 10.97 -2.25 -22.14
CA GLN A 332 10.31 -1.78 -20.91
C GLN A 332 8.79 -1.63 -21.05
N PHE A 333 8.23 -1.72 -22.27
CA PHE A 333 6.77 -1.72 -22.51
C PHE A 333 6.14 -3.11 -22.61
N PHE A 334 6.94 -4.18 -22.52
CA PHE A 334 6.46 -5.55 -22.48
C PHE A 334 5.39 -5.77 -21.40
N GLY A 335 5.63 -5.25 -20.19
CA GLY A 335 4.77 -5.51 -19.02
C GLY A 335 3.33 -5.02 -19.17
N VAL A 336 3.08 -4.01 -20.00
CA VAL A 336 1.74 -3.45 -20.27
C VAL A 336 1.16 -3.98 -21.58
N SER A 337 1.99 -4.14 -22.61
CA SER A 337 1.55 -4.52 -23.96
C SER A 337 1.06 -5.97 -24.05
N LEU A 338 1.68 -6.90 -23.32
CA LEU A 338 1.26 -8.29 -23.25
C LEU A 338 -0.18 -8.46 -22.74
N PRO A 339 -0.52 -8.01 -21.52
CA PRO A 339 -1.88 -8.14 -21.00
C PRO A 339 -2.91 -7.32 -21.79
N PHE A 340 -2.52 -6.16 -22.33
CA PHE A 340 -3.38 -5.38 -23.22
C PHE A 340 -3.81 -6.20 -24.45
N GLY A 341 -2.85 -6.83 -25.13
CA GLY A 341 -3.12 -7.70 -26.27
C GLY A 341 -3.98 -8.93 -25.92
N MET A 342 -3.81 -9.50 -24.73
CA MET A 342 -4.63 -10.60 -24.24
C MET A 342 -6.10 -10.18 -24.05
N VAL A 343 -6.36 -9.00 -23.47
CA VAL A 343 -7.71 -8.45 -23.33
C VAL A 343 -8.33 -8.18 -24.70
N LEU A 344 -7.56 -7.61 -25.64
CA LEU A 344 -8.04 -7.37 -27.00
C LEU A 344 -8.42 -8.68 -27.71
N GLY A 345 -7.59 -9.72 -27.58
CA GLY A 345 -7.90 -11.05 -28.11
C GLY A 345 -9.19 -11.64 -27.53
N LEU A 346 -9.43 -11.43 -26.23
CA LEU A 346 -10.67 -11.83 -25.56
C LEU A 346 -11.89 -11.04 -26.08
N ILE A 347 -11.75 -9.72 -26.32
CA ILE A 347 -12.80 -8.88 -26.92
C ILE A 347 -13.16 -9.41 -28.32
N VAL A 348 -12.14 -9.66 -29.16
CA VAL A 348 -12.32 -10.19 -30.52
C VAL A 348 -13.02 -11.56 -30.48
N PHE A 349 -12.64 -12.43 -29.56
CA PHE A 349 -13.31 -13.73 -29.39
C PHE A 349 -14.82 -13.57 -29.12
N LEU A 350 -15.21 -12.70 -28.19
CA LEU A 350 -16.63 -12.47 -27.89
C LEU A 350 -17.39 -11.81 -29.04
N ALA A 351 -16.75 -10.90 -29.77
CA ALA A 351 -17.33 -10.29 -30.97
C ALA A 351 -17.60 -11.33 -32.06
N LEU A 352 -16.63 -12.21 -32.34
CA LEU A 352 -16.79 -13.30 -33.31
C LEU A 352 -17.88 -14.29 -32.86
N TYR A 353 -17.93 -14.62 -31.57
CA TYR A 353 -18.99 -15.46 -31.01
C TYR A 353 -20.38 -14.85 -31.21
N ALA A 354 -20.53 -13.55 -30.98
CA ALA A 354 -21.79 -12.84 -31.12
C ALA A 354 -22.28 -12.72 -32.57
N LEU A 355 -21.34 -12.59 -33.53
CA LEU A 355 -21.62 -12.44 -34.95
C LEU A 355 -21.89 -13.78 -35.66
N ARG A 356 -21.47 -14.92 -35.07
CA ARG A 356 -21.65 -16.23 -35.68
C ARG A 356 -23.14 -16.61 -35.79
N PRO A 357 -23.66 -16.89 -37.00
CA PRO A 357 -24.99 -17.47 -37.16
C PRO A 357 -25.02 -18.84 -36.47
N ARG A 358 -26.01 -19.06 -35.62
CA ARG A 358 -26.20 -20.35 -34.97
C ARG A 358 -26.87 -21.30 -35.96
N ALA A 359 -26.25 -22.44 -36.24
CA ALA A 359 -26.86 -23.46 -37.10
C ALA A 359 -28.11 -24.03 -36.41
N SER A 360 -29.14 -24.36 -37.19
CA SER A 360 -30.41 -24.94 -36.68
C SER A 360 -30.23 -26.23 -35.90
N ASP A 361 -29.14 -26.96 -36.17
CA ASP A 361 -28.91 -28.32 -35.67
C ASP A 361 -27.96 -28.36 -34.46
N GLU A 362 -27.47 -27.21 -33.97
CA GLU A 362 -26.61 -27.16 -32.78
C GLU A 362 -27.45 -27.39 -31.50
N PRO A 363 -27.12 -28.40 -30.67
CA PRO A 363 -27.83 -28.66 -29.42
C PRO A 363 -27.91 -27.39 -28.55
N GLU A 364 -29.07 -27.16 -27.91
CA GLU A 364 -29.14 -26.10 -26.92
C GLU A 364 -28.17 -26.41 -25.76
N PRO A 365 -27.21 -25.52 -25.43
CA PRO A 365 -26.38 -25.73 -24.27
C PRO A 365 -27.30 -25.76 -23.05
N PRO A 366 -27.06 -26.67 -22.09
CA PRO A 366 -27.89 -26.78 -20.90
C PRO A 366 -27.95 -25.41 -20.21
N ALA A 367 -29.17 -24.89 -20.04
CA ALA A 367 -29.39 -23.56 -19.50
C ALA A 367 -28.90 -23.51 -18.04
N LEU A 368 -27.79 -22.81 -17.82
CA LEU A 368 -27.34 -22.50 -16.47
C LEU A 368 -28.41 -21.63 -15.79
N GLU A 369 -28.78 -21.97 -14.56
CA GLU A 369 -29.76 -21.18 -13.79
C GLU A 369 -29.36 -19.70 -13.77
N THR A 370 -30.31 -18.77 -13.99
CA THR A 370 -29.96 -17.36 -14.20
C THR A 370 -29.18 -16.74 -13.04
N TRP A 371 -29.50 -17.06 -11.78
CA TRP A 371 -28.76 -16.51 -10.64
C TRP A 371 -27.28 -16.95 -10.67
N ARG A 372 -27.02 -18.19 -11.10
CA ARG A 372 -25.69 -18.78 -11.21
C ARG A 372 -24.93 -18.12 -12.35
N ALA A 373 -25.58 -17.94 -13.50
CA ALA A 373 -25.01 -17.21 -14.65
C ALA A 373 -24.66 -15.76 -14.29
N LEU A 374 -25.58 -15.00 -13.69
CA LEU A 374 -25.34 -13.62 -13.27
C LEU A 374 -24.21 -13.51 -12.25
N THR A 375 -24.09 -14.47 -11.34
CA THR A 375 -23.00 -14.50 -10.37
C THR A 375 -21.65 -14.77 -11.06
N LEU A 376 -21.58 -15.74 -11.97
CA LEU A 376 -20.38 -16.02 -12.76
C LEU A 376 -19.99 -14.83 -13.65
N ILE A 377 -20.96 -14.15 -14.27
CA ILE A 377 -20.72 -12.94 -15.08
C ILE A 377 -20.11 -11.84 -14.21
N SER A 378 -20.67 -11.59 -13.03
CA SER A 378 -20.14 -10.59 -12.07
C SER A 378 -18.72 -10.91 -11.63
N LEU A 379 -18.44 -12.18 -11.30
CA LEU A 379 -17.12 -12.63 -10.88
C LEU A 379 -16.11 -12.52 -12.03
N PHE A 380 -16.49 -12.93 -13.24
CA PHE A 380 -15.65 -12.79 -14.42
C PHE A 380 -15.31 -11.32 -14.71
N ALA A 381 -16.33 -10.44 -14.70
CA ALA A 381 -16.14 -9.01 -14.88
C ALA A 381 -15.22 -8.41 -13.82
N ALA A 382 -15.34 -8.83 -12.55
CA ALA A 382 -14.46 -8.41 -11.47
C ALA A 382 -13.00 -8.85 -11.69
N ILE A 383 -12.79 -10.09 -12.16
CA ILE A 383 -11.45 -10.62 -12.45
C ILE A 383 -10.82 -9.89 -13.64
N VAL A 384 -11.59 -9.61 -14.70
CA VAL A 384 -11.05 -8.85 -15.85
C VAL A 384 -10.76 -7.39 -15.47
N ALA A 385 -11.60 -6.77 -14.64
CA ALA A 385 -11.34 -5.44 -14.09
C ALA A 385 -10.03 -5.41 -13.29
N HIS A 386 -9.83 -6.39 -12.41
CA HIS A 386 -8.60 -6.53 -11.64
C HIS A 386 -7.38 -6.82 -12.53
N PHE A 387 -7.49 -7.77 -13.47
CA PHE A 387 -6.43 -8.09 -14.43
C PHE A 387 -5.98 -6.86 -15.22
N THR A 388 -6.92 -6.02 -15.65
CA THR A 388 -6.59 -4.79 -16.39
C THR A 388 -5.89 -3.75 -15.50
N GLU A 389 -6.30 -3.63 -14.24
CA GLU A 389 -5.81 -2.61 -13.31
C GLU A 389 -4.39 -2.86 -12.82
N ILE A 390 -4.04 -4.11 -12.50
CA ILE A 390 -2.75 -4.48 -11.86
C ILE A 390 -1.52 -4.23 -12.74
N HIS A 391 -1.70 -3.94 -14.03
CA HIS A 391 -0.61 -3.56 -14.93
C HIS A 391 -0.28 -2.05 -14.90
N PHE A 392 -1.04 -1.28 -14.13
CA PHE A 392 -0.83 0.16 -13.89
C PHE A 392 -0.84 0.51 -12.38
N GLY A 393 -0.90 -0.51 -11.52
CA GLY A 393 -1.10 -0.42 -10.07
C GLY A 393 -0.31 -1.50 -9.33
N ILE A 394 -0.68 -1.79 -8.07
CA ILE A 394 -0.06 -2.83 -7.26
C ILE A 394 -1.17 -3.70 -6.67
N ALA A 395 -1.05 -5.03 -6.82
CA ALA A 395 -1.95 -5.96 -6.15
C ALA A 395 -1.66 -6.01 -4.64
N ILE A 396 -2.61 -5.52 -3.84
CA ILE A 396 -2.53 -5.51 -2.38
C ILE A 396 -3.18 -6.75 -1.76
N ALA A 397 -2.89 -7.00 -0.48
CA ALA A 397 -3.43 -8.14 0.27
C ALA A 397 -4.96 -8.28 0.16
N SER A 398 -5.72 -7.17 0.22
CA SER A 398 -7.18 -7.20 0.12
C SER A 398 -7.67 -7.61 -1.28
N THR A 399 -7.07 -7.08 -2.36
CA THR A 399 -7.39 -7.46 -3.75
C THR A 399 -6.97 -8.90 -4.06
N ARG A 400 -5.78 -9.34 -3.62
CA ARG A 400 -5.32 -10.73 -3.73
C ARG A 400 -6.26 -11.68 -2.99
N THR A 401 -6.74 -11.29 -1.80
CA THR A 401 -7.73 -12.06 -1.05
C THR A 401 -9.04 -12.19 -1.82
N HIS A 402 -9.56 -11.09 -2.38
CA HIS A 402 -10.76 -11.11 -3.23
C HIS A 402 -10.56 -12.00 -4.45
N PHE A 403 -9.44 -11.88 -5.17
CA PHE A 403 -9.10 -12.71 -6.32
C PHE A 403 -9.20 -14.21 -5.98
N TRP A 404 -8.53 -14.65 -4.91
CA TRP A 404 -8.54 -16.07 -4.52
C TRP A 404 -9.87 -16.55 -3.95
N VAL A 405 -10.67 -15.67 -3.32
CA VAL A 405 -12.02 -15.99 -2.88
C VAL A 405 -12.94 -16.13 -4.09
N PHE A 406 -12.90 -15.18 -5.02
CA PHE A 406 -13.71 -15.16 -6.24
C PHE A 406 -13.43 -16.38 -7.10
N LEU A 407 -12.15 -16.72 -7.31
CA LEU A 407 -11.76 -17.94 -8.03
C LEU A 407 -12.34 -19.20 -7.38
N GLY A 408 -12.35 -19.25 -6.04
CA GLY A 408 -12.95 -20.37 -5.29
C GLY A 408 -14.45 -20.46 -5.52
N VAL A 409 -15.15 -19.32 -5.51
CA VAL A 409 -16.59 -19.25 -5.81
C VAL A 409 -16.88 -19.65 -7.26
N MET A 410 -16.07 -19.19 -8.22
CA MET A 410 -16.21 -19.53 -9.63
C MET A 410 -16.09 -21.05 -9.85
N LEU A 411 -15.08 -21.69 -9.24
CA LEU A 411 -14.95 -23.15 -9.25
C LEU A 411 -16.16 -23.85 -8.64
N VAL A 412 -16.68 -23.34 -7.52
CA VAL A 412 -17.87 -23.92 -6.89
C VAL A 412 -19.08 -23.83 -7.80
N LEU A 413 -19.35 -22.67 -8.38
CA LEU A 413 -20.51 -22.46 -9.26
C LEU A 413 -20.42 -23.25 -10.57
N GLY A 414 -19.22 -23.34 -11.14
CA GLY A 414 -18.96 -23.96 -12.42
C GLY A 414 -18.83 -25.49 -12.37
N HIS A 415 -18.42 -26.05 -11.23
CA HIS A 415 -18.10 -27.47 -11.14
C HIS A 415 -18.61 -28.19 -9.88
N LEU A 416 -18.46 -27.61 -8.69
CA LEU A 416 -18.68 -28.35 -7.44
C LEU A 416 -20.12 -28.31 -6.92
N LEU A 417 -20.87 -27.26 -7.24
CA LEU A 417 -22.28 -27.13 -6.89
C LEU A 417 -23.12 -27.74 -8.01
N PRO A 418 -23.83 -28.87 -7.80
CA PRO A 418 -24.68 -29.43 -8.85
C PRO A 418 -25.77 -28.41 -9.25
N PRO A 419 -26.17 -28.35 -10.53
CA PRO A 419 -27.37 -27.61 -10.94
C PRO A 419 -28.58 -28.12 -10.15
N ASP A 420 -29.47 -27.23 -9.72
CA ASP A 420 -30.75 -27.60 -9.14
C ASP A 420 -31.58 -28.25 -10.25
N ARG A 421 -31.44 -29.57 -10.42
CA ARG A 421 -32.40 -30.38 -11.15
C ARG A 421 -33.66 -30.40 -10.29
N ALA A 422 -34.55 -29.44 -10.51
CA ALA A 422 -35.90 -29.49 -9.99
C ALA A 422 -36.50 -30.85 -10.36
N ALA A 423 -36.80 -31.66 -9.34
CA ALA A 423 -37.77 -32.74 -9.33
C ALA A 423 -37.97 -33.49 -10.66
N ALA A 424 -37.01 -34.32 -11.08
CA ALA A 424 -37.43 -35.54 -11.74
C ALA A 424 -38.07 -36.40 -10.64
N PRO A 425 -39.37 -36.74 -10.71
CA PRO A 425 -39.92 -37.69 -9.76
C PRO A 425 -39.10 -38.97 -9.88
N GLU A 426 -38.45 -39.39 -8.79
CA GLU A 426 -37.93 -40.75 -8.72
C GLU A 426 -39.09 -41.67 -9.08
N PRO A 427 -38.96 -42.53 -10.11
CA PRO A 427 -39.97 -43.53 -10.36
C PRO A 427 -40.11 -44.34 -9.07
N PRO A 428 -41.35 -44.53 -8.55
CA PRO A 428 -41.53 -45.22 -7.29
C PRO A 428 -40.86 -46.60 -7.38
N PRO A 429 -40.15 -47.04 -6.33
CA PRO A 429 -39.56 -48.37 -6.31
C PRO A 429 -40.67 -49.39 -6.61
N PRO A 430 -40.41 -50.40 -7.46
CA PRO A 430 -41.42 -51.39 -7.81
C PRO A 430 -42.00 -52.02 -6.53
N GLY A 431 -43.29 -51.82 -6.28
CA GLY A 431 -43.99 -52.40 -5.12
C GLY A 431 -44.25 -51.50 -3.89
N ALA A 432 -43.99 -50.18 -3.96
CA ALA A 432 -44.39 -49.28 -2.86
C ALA A 432 -45.90 -48.96 -2.87
N THR A 433 -46.64 -49.46 -1.89
CA THR A 433 -48.06 -49.13 -1.70
C THR A 433 -48.25 -47.66 -1.28
N ALA A 434 -49.31 -47.02 -1.80
CA ALA A 434 -49.64 -45.59 -1.60
C ALA A 434 -49.69 -45.13 -0.12
N SER A 435 -49.86 -46.07 0.82
CA SER A 435 -49.84 -45.83 2.27
C SER A 435 -48.44 -45.49 2.82
N LYS A 436 -47.37 -46.11 2.30
CA LYS A 436 -45.99 -45.87 2.79
C LYS A 436 -45.42 -44.54 2.31
N THR A 437 -45.74 -44.13 1.08
CA THR A 437 -45.39 -42.81 0.52
C THR A 437 -46.17 -41.68 1.21
N ALA A 438 -47.45 -41.88 1.53
CA ALA A 438 -48.24 -40.91 2.30
C ALA A 438 -47.73 -40.74 3.74
N ARG A 439 -47.26 -41.82 4.39
CA ARG A 439 -46.70 -41.78 5.75
C ARG A 439 -45.30 -41.15 5.78
N ALA A 440 -44.47 -41.37 4.76
CA ALA A 440 -43.18 -40.68 4.58
C ALA A 440 -43.37 -39.18 4.27
N GLY A 441 -44.37 -38.83 3.46
CA GLY A 441 -44.77 -37.45 3.20
C GLY A 441 -45.28 -36.73 4.46
N ARG A 442 -46.14 -37.39 5.26
CA ARG A 442 -46.58 -36.86 6.57
C ARG A 442 -45.45 -36.71 7.57
N ARG A 443 -44.47 -37.61 7.58
CA ARG A 443 -43.32 -37.54 8.48
C ARG A 443 -42.36 -36.41 8.10
N ARG A 444 -42.13 -36.17 6.80
CA ARG A 444 -41.42 -34.98 6.31
C ARG A 444 -42.18 -33.68 6.59
N ALA A 445 -43.50 -33.66 6.46
CA ALA A 445 -44.33 -32.51 6.83
C ALA A 445 -44.34 -32.25 8.36
N ALA A 446 -44.31 -33.30 9.17
CA ALA A 446 -44.22 -33.20 10.63
C ALA A 446 -42.80 -32.83 11.13
N GLU A 447 -41.75 -33.16 10.38
CA GLU A 447 -40.37 -32.70 10.63
C GLU A 447 -40.15 -31.25 10.15
N ALA A 448 -40.83 -30.81 9.08
CA ALA A 448 -40.85 -29.40 8.66
C ALA A 448 -41.67 -28.50 9.61
N GLY A 449 -42.66 -29.05 10.30
CA GLY A 449 -43.43 -28.35 11.34
C GLY A 449 -42.81 -28.36 12.73
N ARG A 450 -41.54 -28.79 12.88
CA ARG A 450 -40.84 -28.94 14.16
C ARG A 450 -39.86 -27.80 14.49
N SER A 451 -39.60 -26.86 13.59
CA SER A 451 -38.88 -25.62 13.91
C SER A 451 -39.77 -24.73 14.77
N GLY A 452 -39.29 -24.35 15.96
CA GLY A 452 -40.04 -23.44 16.82
C GLY A 452 -40.13 -22.03 16.21
N PRO A 453 -41.11 -21.20 16.60
CA PRO A 453 -41.22 -19.80 16.15
C PRO A 453 -39.96 -18.96 16.42
N ALA A 454 -39.15 -19.37 17.41
CA ALA A 454 -37.87 -18.76 17.74
C ALA A 454 -36.79 -19.08 16.69
N ASP A 455 -36.70 -20.33 16.20
CA ASP A 455 -35.64 -20.75 15.26
C ASP A 455 -35.76 -20.04 13.90
N GLU A 456 -37.00 -19.75 13.46
CA GLU A 456 -37.28 -19.02 12.21
C GLU A 456 -36.87 -17.54 12.25
N LEU A 457 -36.78 -16.94 13.44
CA LEU A 457 -36.48 -15.52 13.64
C LEU A 457 -35.03 -15.27 14.04
N PHE A 458 -34.49 -16.06 14.97
CA PHE A 458 -33.17 -15.84 15.56
C PHE A 458 -32.03 -16.28 14.65
N THR A 459 -32.25 -17.29 13.78
CA THR A 459 -31.20 -17.79 12.89
C THR A 459 -30.81 -16.77 11.80
N PRO A 460 -31.75 -16.19 11.01
CA PRO A 460 -31.41 -15.16 10.03
C PRO A 460 -30.84 -13.89 10.68
N ALA A 461 -31.34 -13.52 11.87
CA ALA A 461 -30.82 -12.39 12.63
C ALA A 461 -29.37 -12.62 13.09
N GLY A 462 -29.05 -13.78 13.66
CA GLY A 462 -27.69 -14.13 14.06
C GLY A 462 -26.72 -14.22 12.88
N LEU A 463 -27.20 -14.70 11.72
CA LEU A 463 -26.41 -14.73 10.48
C LEU A 463 -26.13 -13.31 9.96
N ALA A 464 -27.12 -12.41 10.04
CA ALA A 464 -26.95 -11.00 9.69
C ALA A 464 -25.94 -10.30 10.61
N VAL A 465 -26.03 -10.52 11.92
CA VAL A 465 -25.09 -9.97 12.93
C VAL A 465 -23.66 -10.37 12.61
N GLY A 466 -23.40 -11.63 12.26
CA GLY A 466 -22.05 -12.08 11.93
C GLY A 466 -21.47 -11.48 10.64
N MET A 467 -22.29 -10.92 9.74
CA MET A 467 -21.81 -10.18 8.57
C MET A 467 -21.55 -8.70 8.89
N THR A 468 -22.34 -8.09 9.77
CA THR A 468 -22.31 -6.64 10.02
C THR A 468 -21.48 -6.23 11.22
N ALA A 469 -21.49 -7.01 12.31
CA ALA A 469 -20.71 -6.73 13.50
C ALA A 469 -19.20 -6.64 13.22
N PRO A 470 -18.56 -7.49 12.38
CA PRO A 470 -17.12 -7.34 12.07
C PRO A 470 -16.80 -6.00 11.40
N VAL A 471 -17.70 -5.50 10.55
CA VAL A 471 -17.55 -4.20 9.89
C VAL A 471 -17.58 -3.08 10.93
N LEU A 472 -18.55 -3.10 11.84
CA LEU A 472 -18.68 -2.07 12.89
C LEU A 472 -17.57 -2.17 13.95
N LEU A 473 -17.13 -3.37 14.34
CA LEU A 473 -15.95 -3.56 15.19
C LEU A 473 -14.71 -2.91 14.57
N THR A 474 -14.51 -3.09 13.26
CA THR A 474 -13.40 -2.49 12.52
C THR A 474 -13.50 -0.97 12.44
N LEU A 475 -14.70 -0.42 12.22
CA LEU A 475 -14.89 1.03 12.28
C LEU A 475 -14.60 1.59 13.68
N GLY A 476 -15.02 0.90 14.75
CA GLY A 476 -14.68 1.29 16.11
C GLY A 476 -13.18 1.30 16.37
N PHE A 477 -12.48 0.24 15.94
CA PHE A 477 -11.02 0.17 16.03
C PHE A 477 -10.33 1.34 15.30
N ASN A 478 -10.81 1.71 14.12
CA ASN A 478 -10.23 2.79 13.31
C ASN A 478 -10.47 4.19 13.91
N TYR A 479 -11.67 4.45 14.45
CA TYR A 479 -12.09 5.82 14.79
C TYR A 479 -12.18 6.13 16.28
N ILE A 480 -12.43 5.13 17.14
CA ILE A 480 -12.47 5.34 18.58
C ILE A 480 -11.04 5.46 19.07
N ASN A 481 -10.55 6.71 19.13
CA ASN A 481 -9.24 7.10 19.63
C ASN A 481 -9.42 8.09 20.80
N ASN A 482 -8.35 8.30 21.58
CA ASN A 482 -8.39 9.16 22.78
C ASN A 482 -7.34 10.29 22.77
N PRO A 483 -7.31 11.16 21.74
CA PRO A 483 -6.31 12.22 21.63
C PRO A 483 -6.42 13.26 22.75
N SER A 484 -7.63 13.47 23.30
CA SER A 484 -7.87 14.37 24.43
C SER A 484 -7.50 13.77 25.79
N ARG A 485 -7.00 12.52 25.82
CA ARG A 485 -6.68 11.76 27.05
C ARG A 485 -7.82 11.78 28.08
N SER A 486 -9.07 11.65 27.63
CA SER A 486 -10.22 11.55 28.52
C SER A 486 -10.12 10.30 29.39
N THR A 487 -10.58 10.41 30.64
CA THR A 487 -10.64 9.31 31.61
C THR A 487 -12.01 8.61 31.65
N ASP A 488 -12.95 9.01 30.79
CA ASP A 488 -14.29 8.41 30.70
C ASP A 488 -14.51 7.75 29.33
N ALA A 489 -14.82 6.45 29.33
CA ALA A 489 -14.94 5.65 28.12
C ALA A 489 -16.10 6.10 27.23
N LEU A 490 -17.22 6.53 27.81
CA LEU A 490 -18.37 7.02 27.05
C LEU A 490 -18.04 8.34 26.35
N THR A 491 -17.32 9.23 27.03
CA THR A 491 -16.81 10.48 26.45
C THR A 491 -15.84 10.21 25.31
N VAL A 492 -14.95 9.21 25.43
CA VAL A 492 -14.05 8.81 24.32
C VAL A 492 -14.86 8.39 23.09
N ILE A 493 -15.87 7.53 23.25
CA ILE A 493 -16.72 7.08 22.15
C ILE A 493 -17.51 8.25 21.55
N ALA A 494 -18.13 9.08 22.39
CA ALA A 494 -18.93 10.22 21.94
C ALA A 494 -18.07 11.22 21.15
N ASN A 495 -16.89 11.57 21.67
CA ASN A 495 -15.96 12.47 21.00
C ASN A 495 -15.48 11.92 19.66
N ALA A 496 -15.11 10.64 19.61
CA ALA A 496 -14.66 9.99 18.38
C ALA A 496 -15.73 10.01 17.26
N LEU A 497 -17.01 9.93 17.62
CA LEU A 497 -18.11 9.90 16.64
C LEU A 497 -18.64 11.29 16.26
N THR A 498 -18.43 12.30 17.10
CA THR A 498 -19.11 13.61 17.00
C THR A 498 -18.19 14.82 16.92
N LEU A 499 -16.87 14.63 17.03
CA LEU A 499 -15.88 15.72 16.95
C LEU A 499 -14.86 15.49 15.84
N LEU A 500 -14.40 16.59 15.27
CA LEU A 500 -13.30 16.66 14.32
C LEU A 500 -12.12 17.39 14.98
N PRO A 501 -10.97 16.73 15.19
CA PRO A 501 -9.79 17.35 15.76
C PRO A 501 -9.18 18.36 14.77
N MET A 502 -8.86 19.58 15.24
CA MET A 502 -8.24 20.65 14.45
C MET A 502 -7.15 21.35 15.27
N SER A 503 -6.16 21.97 14.61
CA SER A 503 -5.02 22.64 15.24
C SER A 503 -5.36 23.83 16.16
N GLY A 504 -6.63 24.23 16.26
CA GLY A 504 -7.12 25.31 17.14
C GLY A 504 -8.29 24.92 18.05
N GLY A 505 -8.56 23.61 18.20
CA GLY A 505 -9.66 23.07 19.02
C GLY A 505 -10.65 22.23 18.24
N ASN A 506 -11.35 21.32 18.93
CA ASN A 506 -12.25 20.36 18.29
C ASN A 506 -13.51 21.05 17.74
N ARG A 507 -13.94 20.66 16.54
CA ARG A 507 -15.18 21.12 15.91
C ARG A 507 -16.25 20.01 15.94
N PRO A 508 -17.52 20.30 16.24
CA PRO A 508 -18.60 19.33 16.05
C PRO A 508 -18.69 18.84 14.59
N SER A 509 -18.68 17.52 14.39
CA SER A 509 -18.81 16.86 13.09
C SER A 509 -19.46 15.49 13.27
N PHE A 510 -20.55 15.24 12.54
CA PHE A 510 -21.27 13.96 12.58
C PHE A 510 -20.91 13.03 11.42
N GLY A 511 -19.78 13.28 10.73
CA GLY A 511 -19.35 12.48 9.57
C GLY A 511 -19.15 11.00 9.93
N ILE A 512 -18.36 10.72 10.97
CA ILE A 512 -18.09 9.34 11.43
C ILE A 512 -19.34 8.68 12.01
N LEU A 513 -20.14 9.40 12.81
CA LEU A 513 -21.43 8.89 13.26
C LEU A 513 -22.33 8.50 12.08
N GLY A 514 -22.42 9.36 11.05
CA GLY A 514 -23.18 9.09 9.83
C GLY A 514 -22.67 7.86 9.08
N LEU A 515 -21.35 7.70 8.95
CA LEU A 515 -20.70 6.52 8.37
C LEU A 515 -21.08 5.24 9.11
N VAL A 516 -20.97 5.25 10.45
CA VAL A 516 -21.35 4.12 11.32
C VAL A 516 -22.83 3.78 11.18
N LEU A 517 -23.71 4.78 11.24
CA LEU A 517 -25.15 4.58 11.12
C LEU A 517 -25.54 4.02 9.75
N LEU A 518 -24.93 4.51 8.67
CA LEU A 518 -25.17 3.98 7.31
C LEU A 518 -24.71 2.53 7.20
N ALA A 519 -23.49 2.22 7.68
CA ALA A 519 -22.96 0.86 7.66
C ALA A 519 -23.82 -0.12 8.49
N TRP A 520 -24.29 0.34 9.67
CA TRP A 520 -25.13 -0.46 10.56
C TRP A 520 -26.53 -0.66 9.99
N LEU A 521 -27.25 0.42 9.67
CA LEU A 521 -28.66 0.35 9.27
C LEU A 521 -28.81 -0.22 7.87
N MET A 522 -28.07 0.28 6.88
CA MET A 522 -28.19 -0.23 5.50
C MET A 522 -27.54 -1.59 5.34
N GLY A 523 -26.35 -1.78 5.92
CA GLY A 523 -25.66 -3.08 5.90
C GLY A 523 -26.44 -4.14 6.65
N GLY A 524 -26.94 -3.82 7.85
CA GLY A 524 -27.73 -4.74 8.68
C GLY A 524 -29.06 -5.11 8.07
N ALA A 525 -29.78 -4.12 7.52
CA ALA A 525 -31.02 -4.38 6.79
C ALA A 525 -30.76 -5.24 5.55
N LEU A 526 -29.73 -4.93 4.75
CA LEU A 526 -29.40 -5.72 3.58
C LEU A 526 -29.01 -7.16 3.95
N ALA A 527 -28.16 -7.35 4.96
CA ALA A 527 -27.76 -8.66 5.46
C ALA A 527 -28.98 -9.50 5.86
N TYR A 528 -29.90 -8.93 6.63
CA TYR A 528 -31.12 -9.60 7.07
C TYR A 528 -32.08 -9.90 5.90
N ILE A 529 -32.23 -8.98 4.95
CA ILE A 529 -33.05 -9.18 3.73
C ILE A 529 -32.50 -10.33 2.89
N GLU A 530 -31.18 -10.43 2.75
CA GLU A 530 -30.52 -11.46 1.96
C GLU A 530 -30.61 -12.86 2.60
N GLU A 531 -30.45 -12.96 3.92
CA GLU A 531 -30.58 -14.24 4.65
C GLU A 531 -32.04 -14.69 4.82
N GLY A 532 -32.93 -13.75 5.10
CA GLY A 532 -34.33 -14.03 5.38
C GLY A 532 -35.19 -14.35 4.16
N ARG A 533 -34.63 -14.52 2.94
CA ARG A 533 -35.43 -14.62 1.69
C ARG A 533 -36.43 -15.77 1.65
N GLU A 534 -36.09 -16.91 2.24
CA GLU A 534 -36.97 -18.08 2.25
C GLU A 534 -38.03 -17.99 3.35
N THR A 535 -37.65 -17.54 4.56
CA THR A 535 -38.60 -17.21 5.64
C THR A 535 -39.51 -16.02 5.29
N LEU A 536 -39.02 -15.10 4.45
CA LEU A 536 -39.78 -14.01 3.83
C LEU A 536 -40.90 -14.51 2.91
N ARG A 537 -40.92 -15.75 2.42
CA ARG A 537 -42.07 -16.23 1.64
C ARG A 537 -43.22 -16.70 2.54
N ALA A 538 -42.92 -17.08 3.79
CA ALA A 538 -43.89 -17.71 4.69
C ALA A 538 -44.34 -16.84 5.88
N ALA A 539 -43.53 -15.85 6.32
CA ALA A 539 -43.77 -15.10 7.56
C ALA A 539 -44.61 -13.82 7.38
N ALA A 540 -45.48 -13.51 8.35
CA ALA A 540 -46.26 -12.27 8.39
C ALA A 540 -45.37 -11.01 8.48
N PRO A 541 -45.79 -9.83 7.94
CA PRO A 541 -44.99 -8.60 7.94
C PRO A 541 -44.50 -8.16 9.32
N THR A 542 -45.31 -8.34 10.36
CA THR A 542 -44.97 -8.00 11.75
C THR A 542 -43.81 -8.83 12.30
N ARG A 543 -43.77 -10.13 11.98
CA ARG A 543 -42.68 -11.02 12.38
C ARG A 543 -41.38 -10.64 11.66
N TRP A 544 -41.46 -10.25 10.40
CA TRP A 544 -40.27 -9.81 9.66
C TRP A 544 -39.65 -8.55 10.27
N LEU A 545 -40.47 -7.54 10.60
CA LEU A 545 -40.01 -6.32 11.28
C LEU A 545 -39.36 -6.63 12.63
N ALA A 546 -39.95 -7.55 13.41
CA ALA A 546 -39.37 -7.98 14.69
C ALA A 546 -37.99 -8.62 14.52
N GLY A 547 -37.79 -9.45 13.50
CA GLY A 547 -36.50 -10.08 13.24
C GLY A 547 -35.44 -9.10 12.70
N LEU A 548 -35.85 -8.12 11.89
CA LEU A 548 -34.97 -7.02 11.47
C LEU A 548 -34.53 -6.19 12.68
N ALA A 549 -35.48 -5.82 13.56
CA ALA A 549 -35.18 -5.10 14.78
C ALA A 549 -34.26 -5.90 15.71
N ALA A 550 -34.48 -7.23 15.84
CA ALA A 550 -33.60 -8.11 16.59
C ALA A 550 -32.19 -8.17 16.00
N ALA A 551 -32.05 -8.27 14.67
CA ALA A 551 -30.75 -8.28 14.00
C ALA A 551 -29.99 -6.97 14.23
N LEU A 552 -30.65 -5.82 14.04
CA LEU A 552 -30.04 -4.51 14.26
C LEU A 552 -29.68 -4.28 15.73
N GLY A 553 -30.60 -4.61 16.66
CA GLY A 553 -30.39 -4.47 18.10
C GLY A 553 -29.28 -5.36 18.65
N LEU A 554 -29.22 -6.63 18.22
CA LEU A 554 -28.14 -7.55 18.61
C LEU A 554 -26.80 -7.12 18.02
N THR A 555 -26.78 -6.64 16.76
CA THR A 555 -25.58 -6.05 16.16
C THR A 555 -25.07 -4.90 17.02
N PHE A 556 -25.95 -3.95 17.36
CA PHE A 556 -25.61 -2.79 18.20
C PHE A 556 -25.07 -3.21 19.56
N LEU A 557 -25.73 -4.15 20.25
CA LEU A 557 -25.31 -4.62 21.57
C LEU A 557 -23.90 -5.21 21.55
N VAL A 558 -23.63 -6.12 20.59
CA VAL A 558 -22.31 -6.76 20.44
C VAL A 558 -21.24 -5.71 20.13
N THR A 559 -21.53 -4.77 19.23
CA THR A 559 -20.56 -3.74 18.83
C THR A 559 -20.32 -2.71 19.92
N ALA A 560 -21.37 -2.28 20.63
CA ALA A 560 -21.27 -1.32 21.72
C ALA A 560 -20.45 -1.90 22.90
N LEU A 561 -20.66 -3.18 23.25
CA LEU A 561 -19.85 -3.84 24.26
C LEU A 561 -18.38 -3.92 23.85
N ALA A 562 -18.10 -4.30 22.59
CA ALA A 562 -16.73 -4.33 22.06
C ALA A 562 -16.07 -2.94 22.09
N TRP A 563 -16.81 -1.89 21.72
CA TRP A 563 -16.34 -0.51 21.74
C TRP A 563 -16.11 0.02 23.16
N LEU A 564 -16.92 -0.38 24.13
CA LEU A 564 -16.70 -0.05 25.54
C LEU A 564 -15.41 -0.71 26.08
N LEU A 565 -15.14 -1.95 25.72
CA LEU A 565 -13.88 -2.62 26.07
C LEU A 565 -12.68 -1.91 25.44
N HIS A 566 -12.77 -1.56 24.15
CA HIS A 566 -11.73 -0.82 23.44
C HIS A 566 -11.49 0.57 24.03
N ALA A 567 -12.55 1.35 24.27
CA ALA A 567 -12.45 2.67 24.88
C ALA A 567 -11.93 2.59 26.33
N GLY A 568 -12.30 1.55 27.07
CA GLY A 568 -11.77 1.29 28.42
C GLY A 568 -10.25 1.10 28.41
N LEU A 569 -9.69 0.36 27.45
CA LEU A 569 -8.25 0.22 27.28
C LEU A 569 -7.58 1.56 26.93
N LEU A 570 -8.20 2.37 26.07
CA LEU A 570 -7.68 3.71 25.73
C LEU A 570 -7.71 4.68 26.91
N VAL A 571 -8.70 4.57 27.80
CA VAL A 571 -8.76 5.33 29.06
C VAL A 571 -7.62 4.90 29.99
N GLN A 572 -7.34 3.60 30.09
CA GLN A 572 -6.21 3.10 30.88
C GLN A 572 -4.88 3.64 30.35
N ILE A 573 -4.65 3.59 29.04
CA ILE A 573 -3.46 4.16 28.39
C ILE A 573 -3.36 5.67 28.67
N ALA A 574 -4.46 6.40 28.54
CA ALA A 574 -4.50 7.83 28.80
C ALA A 574 -4.19 8.20 30.25
N GLY A 575 -4.53 7.33 31.21
CA GLY A 575 -4.22 7.51 32.63
C GLY A 575 -2.73 7.37 32.97
N VAL A 576 -1.90 6.81 32.08
CA VAL A 576 -0.46 6.60 32.34
C VAL A 576 0.36 7.76 31.77
N VAL A 577 0.97 8.56 32.64
CA VAL A 577 1.99 9.56 32.27
C VAL A 577 3.35 9.02 32.69
N PRO A 578 4.11 8.39 31.77
CA PRO A 578 5.33 7.68 32.14
C PRO A 578 6.39 8.65 32.65
N GLN A 579 6.86 8.41 33.88
CA GLN A 579 7.99 9.12 34.50
C GLN A 579 9.29 8.32 34.43
N THR A 580 9.18 7.01 34.20
CA THR A 580 10.33 6.10 34.06
C THR A 580 10.33 5.38 32.71
N ILE A 581 11.49 4.87 32.30
CA ILE A 581 11.63 4.05 31.08
C ILE A 581 10.77 2.78 31.15
N GLU A 582 10.62 2.18 32.33
CA GLU A 582 9.80 0.98 32.51
C GLU A 582 8.32 1.29 32.33
N GLU A 583 7.85 2.42 32.88
CA GLU A 583 6.48 2.91 32.67
C GLU A 583 6.23 3.29 31.20
N LEU A 584 7.23 3.88 30.53
CA LEU A 584 7.17 4.15 29.09
C LEU A 584 7.01 2.84 28.31
N ARG A 585 7.86 1.84 28.57
CA ARG A 585 7.78 0.53 27.91
C ARG A 585 6.43 -0.14 28.14
N ALA A 586 5.94 -0.14 29.38
CA ALA A 586 4.62 -0.69 29.71
C ALA A 586 3.49 0.05 28.98
N SER A 587 3.54 1.38 28.93
CA SER A 587 2.56 2.20 28.21
C SER A 587 2.54 1.90 26.70
N VAL A 588 3.70 1.86 26.06
CA VAL A 588 3.82 1.51 24.64
C VAL A 588 3.39 0.06 24.38
N GLY A 589 3.70 -0.86 25.30
CA GLY A 589 3.20 -2.24 25.26
C GLY A 589 1.67 -2.33 25.32
N MET A 590 1.02 -1.49 26.13
CA MET A 590 -0.46 -1.39 26.15
C MET A 590 -1.02 -0.84 24.83
N VAL A 591 -0.36 0.16 24.24
CA VAL A 591 -0.73 0.69 22.91
C VAL A 591 -0.64 -0.40 21.85
N ALA A 592 0.44 -1.19 21.83
CA ALA A 592 0.57 -2.35 20.95
C ALA A 592 -0.48 -3.46 21.27
N GLY A 593 -0.88 -3.58 22.54
CA GLY A 593 -1.93 -4.50 23.01
C GLY A 593 -3.34 -4.18 22.52
N VAL A 594 -3.61 -2.94 22.06
CA VAL A 594 -4.90 -2.56 21.46
C VAL A 594 -5.22 -3.45 20.25
N LEU A 595 -4.21 -3.80 19.45
CA LEU A 595 -4.38 -4.70 18.30
C LEU A 595 -4.73 -6.13 18.73
N THR A 596 -4.14 -6.62 19.82
CA THR A 596 -4.46 -7.93 20.40
C THR A 596 -5.92 -8.01 20.82
N LEU A 597 -6.43 -6.96 21.49
CA LEU A 597 -7.83 -6.88 21.87
C LEU A 597 -8.74 -6.93 20.63
N TYR A 598 -8.44 -6.14 19.60
CA TYR A 598 -9.20 -6.13 18.36
C TYR A 598 -9.25 -7.52 17.68
N TYR A 599 -8.10 -8.20 17.54
CA TYR A 599 -8.06 -9.55 16.97
C TYR A 599 -8.76 -10.58 17.84
N GLY A 600 -8.64 -10.48 19.17
CA GLY A 600 -9.36 -11.32 20.12
C GLY A 600 -10.88 -11.18 20.01
N LEU A 601 -11.38 -9.95 19.89
CA LEU A 601 -12.81 -9.66 19.70
C LEU A 601 -13.33 -10.19 18.36
N LEU A 602 -12.57 -10.02 17.27
CA LEU A 602 -12.93 -10.60 15.97
C LEU A 602 -12.92 -12.13 15.99
N LEU A 603 -11.96 -12.76 16.66
CA LEU A 603 -11.92 -14.21 16.82
C LEU A 603 -13.13 -14.71 17.63
N ALA A 604 -13.43 -14.08 18.76
CA ALA A 604 -14.59 -14.43 19.58
C ALA A 604 -15.91 -14.27 18.81
N LEU A 605 -16.05 -13.19 18.03
CA LEU A 605 -17.19 -12.98 17.14
C LEU A 605 -17.25 -14.05 16.04
N GLY A 606 -16.12 -14.38 15.41
CA GLY A 606 -16.02 -15.43 14.39
C GLY A 606 -16.39 -16.82 14.91
N LEU A 607 -15.95 -17.19 16.12
CA LEU A 607 -16.33 -18.43 16.79
C LEU A 607 -17.82 -18.47 17.12
N SER A 608 -18.37 -17.34 17.61
CA SER A 608 -19.79 -17.19 17.89
C SER A 608 -20.63 -17.30 16.62
N TRP A 609 -20.19 -16.69 15.52
CA TRP A 609 -20.87 -16.79 14.22
C TRP A 609 -20.76 -18.19 13.64
N SER A 610 -19.62 -18.85 13.80
CA SER A 610 -19.44 -20.27 13.44
C SER A 610 -20.43 -21.16 14.20
N TRP A 611 -20.67 -20.91 15.49
CA TRP A 611 -21.69 -21.61 16.26
C TRP A 611 -23.08 -21.41 15.65
N VAL A 612 -23.50 -20.16 15.38
CA VAL A 612 -24.79 -19.87 14.74
C VAL A 612 -24.94 -20.59 13.40
N LEU A 613 -23.89 -20.65 12.59
CA LEU A 613 -23.86 -21.39 11.31
C LEU A 613 -24.04 -22.91 11.47
N THR A 614 -23.76 -23.49 12.65
CA THR A 614 -24.05 -24.90 12.93
C THR A 614 -25.50 -25.15 13.31
N LEU A 615 -26.18 -24.16 13.90
CA LEU A 615 -27.62 -24.22 14.22
C LEU A 615 -28.46 -24.19 12.94
N ASP A 616 -27.99 -23.50 11.90
CA ASP A 616 -28.60 -23.41 10.55
C ASP A 616 -28.44 -24.69 9.69
N ARG A 617 -28.13 -25.85 10.30
CA ARG A 617 -27.98 -27.13 9.58
C ARG A 617 -29.09 -28.11 9.96
N PRO A 618 -29.88 -28.62 8.99
CA PRO A 618 -30.68 -29.82 9.25
C PRO A 618 -29.71 -30.99 9.54
N ALA A 619 -30.02 -31.79 10.57
CA ALA A 619 -29.22 -32.95 10.95
C ALA A 619 -29.00 -33.84 9.71
N PRO A 620 -27.75 -34.22 9.38
CA PRO A 620 -27.49 -35.02 8.19
C PRO A 620 -28.20 -36.38 8.30
N ALA A 621 -29.08 -36.68 7.35
CA ALA A 621 -29.80 -37.96 7.29
C ALA A 621 -28.88 -39.18 7.01
N ARG A 622 -27.59 -38.96 6.74
CA ARG A 622 -26.56 -40.00 6.59
C ARG A 622 -25.20 -39.49 7.05
N ALA A 623 -24.90 -39.62 8.34
CA ALA A 623 -23.53 -39.67 8.85
C ALA A 623 -23.47 -40.75 9.94
N ARG A 624 -23.35 -42.01 9.52
CA ARG A 624 -23.27 -43.18 10.43
C ARG A 624 -21.85 -43.53 10.88
N SER A 625 -20.85 -42.79 10.43
CA SER A 625 -19.48 -42.87 10.97
C SER A 625 -19.24 -41.64 11.82
N GLY A 626 -18.87 -41.83 13.09
CA GLY A 626 -18.35 -40.75 13.91
C GLY A 626 -17.18 -40.05 13.20
N PRO A 627 -16.93 -38.76 13.50
CA PRO A 627 -15.76 -38.08 12.97
C PRO A 627 -14.52 -38.93 13.25
N SER A 628 -13.78 -39.28 12.20
CA SER A 628 -12.53 -40.03 12.36
C SER A 628 -11.58 -39.24 13.27
N GLY A 629 -10.65 -39.92 13.95
CA GLY A 629 -9.61 -39.21 14.72
C GLY A 629 -8.88 -38.16 13.87
N ALA A 630 -8.70 -38.43 12.57
CA ALA A 630 -8.17 -37.48 11.59
C ALA A 630 -9.07 -36.24 11.40
N ALA A 631 -10.40 -36.38 11.37
CA ALA A 631 -11.33 -35.26 11.27
C ALA A 631 -11.26 -34.35 12.51
N TRP A 632 -11.18 -34.94 13.71
CA TRP A 632 -10.97 -34.18 14.95
C TRP A 632 -9.60 -33.49 15.00
N LEU A 633 -8.54 -34.19 14.62
CA LEU A 633 -7.20 -33.62 14.48
C LEU A 633 -7.22 -32.44 13.52
N THR A 634 -7.86 -32.53 12.35
CA THR A 634 -7.95 -31.40 11.42
C THR A 634 -8.82 -30.26 11.94
N ALA A 635 -9.90 -30.54 12.66
CA ALA A 635 -10.82 -29.52 13.18
C ALA A 635 -10.23 -28.70 14.33
N VAL A 636 -9.26 -29.25 15.07
CA VAL A 636 -8.58 -28.58 16.19
C VAL A 636 -7.20 -28.06 15.78
N ALA A 637 -6.40 -28.86 15.08
CA ALA A 637 -5.04 -28.50 14.72
C ALA A 637 -4.98 -27.35 13.71
N LEU A 638 -5.87 -27.30 12.71
CA LEU A 638 -5.85 -26.22 11.71
C LEU A 638 -6.18 -24.85 12.31
N PRO A 639 -7.24 -24.67 13.14
CA PRO A 639 -7.46 -23.41 13.85
C PRO A 639 -6.30 -23.05 14.79
N LEU A 640 -5.74 -24.03 15.51
CA LEU A 640 -4.61 -23.76 16.40
C LEU A 640 -3.38 -23.29 15.62
N VAL A 641 -3.03 -23.98 14.54
CA VAL A 641 -1.94 -23.58 13.63
C VAL A 641 -2.23 -22.20 13.03
N ALA A 642 -3.48 -21.93 12.62
CA ALA A 642 -3.87 -20.62 12.10
C ALA A 642 -3.73 -19.51 13.14
N VAL A 643 -4.11 -19.75 14.41
CA VAL A 643 -3.91 -18.80 15.51
C VAL A 643 -2.42 -18.60 15.77
N LEU A 644 -1.64 -19.67 15.91
CA LEU A 644 -0.19 -19.58 16.14
C LEU A 644 0.50 -18.85 14.99
N ALA A 645 0.16 -19.17 13.75
CA ALA A 645 0.68 -18.48 12.57
C ALA A 645 0.25 -17.01 12.55
N SER A 646 -1.01 -16.69 12.90
CA SER A 646 -1.49 -15.30 12.93
C SER A 646 -0.79 -14.49 14.02
N VAL A 647 -0.47 -15.10 15.16
CA VAL A 647 0.27 -14.43 16.24
C VAL A 647 1.71 -14.15 15.82
N ASN A 648 2.43 -15.18 15.35
CA ASN A 648 3.87 -15.06 15.06
C ASN A 648 4.17 -14.33 13.74
N LEU A 649 3.35 -14.51 12.71
CA LEU A 649 3.60 -13.95 11.37
C LEU A 649 2.90 -12.61 11.12
N ASN A 650 1.97 -12.19 11.99
CA ASN A 650 1.19 -10.97 11.79
C ASN A 650 1.12 -10.11 13.06
N LEU A 651 0.49 -10.59 14.13
CA LEU A 651 0.26 -9.78 15.34
C LEU A 651 1.56 -9.23 15.93
N GLN A 652 2.54 -10.11 16.20
CA GLN A 652 3.81 -9.69 16.80
C GLN A 652 4.60 -8.72 15.92
N VAL A 653 4.57 -8.91 14.60
CA VAL A 653 5.26 -8.02 13.65
C VAL A 653 4.63 -6.62 13.65
N ILE A 654 3.29 -6.52 13.68
CA ILE A 654 2.62 -5.22 13.75
C ILE A 654 2.82 -4.57 15.13
N GLN A 655 2.80 -5.35 16.21
CA GLN A 655 3.12 -4.85 17.54
C GLN A 655 4.55 -4.30 17.62
N ALA A 656 5.51 -5.02 17.03
CA ALA A 656 6.89 -4.56 16.92
C ALA A 656 6.96 -3.22 16.17
N ASP A 657 6.22 -3.07 15.08
CA ASP A 657 6.15 -1.83 14.29
C ASP A 657 5.54 -0.65 15.07
N VAL A 658 4.51 -0.89 15.89
CA VAL A 658 3.93 0.13 16.78
C VAL A 658 4.97 0.63 17.78
N ILE A 659 5.67 -0.29 18.46
CA ILE A 659 6.71 0.05 19.43
C ILE A 659 7.88 0.77 18.73
N TYR A 660 8.28 0.27 17.56
CA TYR A 660 9.33 0.84 16.73
C TYR A 660 9.04 2.29 16.38
N LYS A 661 7.82 2.61 15.93
CA LYS A 661 7.44 3.98 15.55
C LYS A 661 7.48 4.94 16.73
N THR A 662 7.10 4.50 17.93
CA THR A 662 7.27 5.32 19.14
C THR A 662 8.75 5.54 19.46
N GLY A 663 9.58 4.50 19.37
CA GLY A 663 11.03 4.62 19.52
C GLY A 663 11.66 5.57 18.50
N LEU A 664 11.25 5.48 17.24
CA LEU A 664 11.71 6.34 16.15
C LEU A 664 11.39 7.82 16.43
N GLN A 665 10.16 8.12 16.84
CA GLN A 665 9.75 9.48 17.17
C GLN A 665 10.60 10.08 18.29
N LEU A 666 10.94 9.29 19.33
CA LEU A 666 11.80 9.72 20.42
C LEU A 666 13.25 9.92 19.96
N ASP A 667 13.77 9.03 19.14
CA ASP A 667 15.12 9.13 18.55
C ASP A 667 15.24 10.40 17.70
N GLU A 668 14.26 10.69 16.86
CA GLU A 668 14.18 11.89 16.01
C GLU A 668 14.03 13.19 16.83
N GLN A 669 13.45 13.11 18.04
CA GLN A 669 13.39 14.22 19.00
C GLN A 669 14.69 14.41 19.80
N GLY A 670 15.75 13.67 19.48
CA GLY A 670 17.03 13.75 20.18
C GLY A 670 17.03 13.05 21.54
N GLN A 671 16.15 12.07 21.76
CA GLN A 671 16.06 11.29 23.00
C GLN A 671 16.46 9.80 22.78
N PRO A 672 17.68 9.51 22.28
CA PRO A 672 18.08 8.15 21.93
C PRO A 672 18.10 7.19 23.14
N GLN A 673 18.37 7.70 24.35
CA GLN A 673 18.36 6.89 25.58
C GLN A 673 16.98 6.32 25.92
N ALA A 674 15.91 7.02 25.55
CA ALA A 674 14.54 6.53 25.70
C ALA A 674 14.11 5.60 24.55
N ALA A 675 14.68 5.81 23.35
CA ALA A 675 14.36 5.03 22.15
C ALA A 675 15.00 3.63 22.15
N ILE A 676 16.27 3.49 22.58
CA ILE A 676 17.02 2.23 22.65
C ILE A 676 16.22 1.08 23.31
N PRO A 677 15.66 1.22 24.53
CA PRO A 677 14.92 0.14 25.17
C PRO A 677 13.62 -0.24 24.43
N LEU A 678 13.03 0.68 23.65
CA LEU A 678 11.87 0.38 22.81
C LEU A 678 12.30 -0.42 21.58
N PHE A 679 13.40 -0.05 20.91
CA PHE A 679 13.94 -0.83 19.80
C PHE A 679 14.40 -2.23 20.22
N GLN A 680 14.96 -2.38 21.42
CA GLN A 680 15.25 -3.70 21.99
C GLN A 680 13.98 -4.54 22.15
N GLU A 681 12.88 -3.95 22.63
CA GLU A 681 11.60 -4.65 22.76
C GLU A 681 10.99 -5.01 21.40
N THR A 682 11.05 -4.10 20.41
CA THR A 682 10.70 -4.38 19.01
C THR A 682 11.41 -5.65 18.51
N LEU A 683 12.71 -5.79 18.78
CA LEU A 683 13.51 -6.95 18.38
C LEU A 683 13.18 -8.23 19.14
N ARG A 684 12.62 -8.16 20.35
CA ARG A 684 12.11 -9.36 21.05
C ARG A 684 10.89 -9.93 20.35
N LEU A 685 10.05 -9.07 19.79
CA LEU A 685 8.84 -9.47 19.06
C LEU A 685 9.14 -9.91 17.62
N ALA A 686 10.12 -9.29 16.96
CA ALA A 686 10.44 -9.55 15.55
C ALA A 686 11.97 -9.64 15.30
N PRO A 687 12.65 -10.67 15.83
CA PRO A 687 14.12 -10.78 15.78
C PRO A 687 14.70 -11.07 14.38
N SER A 688 13.86 -11.39 13.40
CA SER A 688 14.29 -11.64 12.01
C SER A 688 14.22 -10.41 11.11
N GLN A 689 13.77 -9.26 11.63
CA GLN A 689 13.64 -8.03 10.84
C GLN A 689 14.94 -7.22 10.93
N ASP A 690 15.70 -7.21 9.84
CA ASP A 690 16.96 -6.49 9.67
C ASP A 690 16.83 -5.00 9.95
N PHE A 691 15.74 -4.39 9.48
CA PHE A 691 15.47 -2.96 9.63
C PHE A 691 15.46 -2.48 11.10
N TYR A 692 14.99 -3.28 12.05
CA TYR A 692 14.99 -2.87 13.46
C TYR A 692 16.39 -2.85 14.07
N TYR A 693 17.29 -3.72 13.62
CA TYR A 693 18.71 -3.67 14.01
C TYR A 693 19.41 -2.42 13.47
N LEU A 694 19.07 -2.01 12.24
CA LEU A 694 19.59 -0.78 11.64
C LEU A 694 19.28 0.45 12.51
N PHE A 695 18.03 0.61 12.94
CA PHE A 695 17.61 1.76 13.74
C PHE A 695 18.10 1.70 15.18
N LEU A 696 18.18 0.50 15.78
CA LEU A 696 18.82 0.34 17.08
C LEU A 696 20.30 0.78 17.03
N GLY A 697 21.05 0.34 16.01
CA GLY A 697 22.44 0.76 15.78
C GLY A 697 22.56 2.27 15.58
N ARG A 698 21.67 2.88 14.80
CA ARG A 698 21.59 4.34 14.62
C ARG A 698 21.31 5.07 15.93
N SER A 699 20.45 4.54 16.79
CA SER A 699 20.12 5.19 18.06
C SER A 699 21.30 5.14 19.05
N TYR A 700 22.06 4.05 19.10
CA TYR A 700 23.33 4.01 19.83
C TYR A 700 24.35 5.01 19.27
N LEU A 701 24.40 5.19 17.96
CA LEU A 701 25.23 6.21 17.31
C LEU A 701 24.80 7.62 17.73
N ASN A 702 23.51 7.92 17.74
CA ASN A 702 22.98 9.21 18.19
C ASN A 702 23.27 9.48 19.67
N ALA A 703 23.21 8.46 20.52
CA ALA A 703 23.55 8.56 21.94
C ALA A 703 25.03 8.89 22.21
N SER A 704 25.93 8.70 21.23
CA SER A 704 27.38 8.87 21.38
C SER A 704 27.85 10.33 21.48
N GLY A 705 27.06 11.28 20.97
CA GLY A 705 27.46 12.69 20.82
C GLY A 705 27.63 13.47 22.13
N ALA A 706 26.97 13.05 23.21
CA ALA A 706 26.88 13.79 24.48
C ALA A 706 27.51 13.06 25.68
N VAL A 707 28.34 12.03 25.44
CA VAL A 707 28.96 11.21 26.50
C VAL A 707 30.48 11.33 26.52
N ALA A 708 31.08 10.95 27.65
CA ALA A 708 32.53 10.84 27.83
C ALA A 708 33.14 9.81 26.87
N ALA A 709 34.43 9.97 26.54
CA ALA A 709 35.12 9.17 25.51
C ALA A 709 35.01 7.65 25.73
N GLU A 710 35.18 7.16 26.97
CA GLU A 710 35.09 5.73 27.28
C GLU A 710 33.68 5.15 27.05
N GLN A 711 32.65 5.89 27.46
CA GLN A 711 31.26 5.52 27.23
C GLN A 711 30.91 5.58 25.73
N ARG A 712 31.52 6.51 24.99
CA ARG A 712 31.35 6.67 23.55
C ARG A 712 31.83 5.44 22.79
N ASP A 713 33.03 4.94 23.11
CA ASP A 713 33.58 3.76 22.44
C ASP A 713 32.75 2.49 22.72
N ALA A 714 32.20 2.34 23.93
CA ALA A 714 31.29 1.25 24.25
C ALA A 714 29.99 1.32 23.43
N LEU A 715 29.42 2.52 23.25
CA LEU A 715 28.25 2.73 22.40
C LEU A 715 28.55 2.41 20.93
N PHE A 716 29.71 2.82 20.41
CA PHE A 716 30.10 2.49 19.04
C PHE A 716 30.27 0.98 18.82
N ARG A 717 30.89 0.24 19.76
CA ARG A 717 30.99 -1.23 19.67
C ARG A 717 29.61 -1.88 19.64
N THR A 718 28.69 -1.37 20.46
CA THR A 718 27.31 -1.88 20.50
C THR A 718 26.59 -1.58 19.20
N ALA A 719 26.69 -0.34 18.70
CA ALA A 719 26.14 0.05 17.41
C ALA A 719 26.68 -0.82 16.26
N GLU A 720 27.98 -1.06 16.23
CA GLU A 720 28.65 -1.91 15.23
C GLU A 720 28.08 -3.34 15.26
N ALA A 721 27.92 -3.94 16.44
CA ALA A 721 27.38 -5.28 16.58
C ALA A 721 25.94 -5.40 16.04
N GLU A 722 25.08 -4.41 16.33
CA GLU A 722 23.70 -4.39 15.85
C GLU A 722 23.64 -4.15 14.34
N LEU A 723 24.41 -3.20 13.79
CA LEU A 723 24.48 -2.96 12.35
C LEU A 723 25.04 -4.16 11.58
N GLN A 724 26.03 -4.86 12.13
CA GLN A 724 26.51 -6.11 11.54
C GLN A 724 25.42 -7.19 11.55
N LYS A 725 24.56 -7.23 12.57
CA LYS A 725 23.43 -8.16 12.61
C LYS A 725 22.39 -7.82 11.55
N ALA A 726 22.07 -6.53 11.36
CA ALA A 726 21.23 -6.05 10.26
C ALA A 726 21.78 -6.54 8.90
N ARG A 727 23.08 -6.31 8.66
CA ARG A 727 23.76 -6.75 7.44
C ARG A 727 23.77 -8.27 7.25
N ARG A 728 23.94 -9.06 8.32
CA ARG A 728 23.90 -10.53 8.21
C ARG A 728 22.51 -11.05 7.82
N LEU A 729 21.45 -10.40 8.31
CA LEU A 729 20.07 -10.77 7.97
C LEU A 729 19.72 -10.39 6.52
N ASN A 730 20.26 -9.29 6.02
CA ASN A 730 20.01 -8.80 4.66
C ASN A 730 21.28 -8.22 4.02
N PRO A 731 22.20 -9.07 3.52
CA PRO A 731 23.53 -8.65 3.09
C PRO A 731 23.53 -7.74 1.85
N LEU A 732 22.48 -7.83 1.02
CA LEU A 732 22.37 -7.07 -0.22
C LEU A 732 21.66 -5.72 -0.02
N ASN A 733 21.12 -5.44 1.17
CA ASN A 733 20.60 -4.11 1.48
C ASN A 733 21.76 -3.14 1.73
N THR A 734 21.90 -2.19 0.81
CA THR A 734 22.96 -1.18 0.80
C THR A 734 22.99 -0.34 2.08
N ASP A 735 21.82 -0.04 2.67
CA ASP A 735 21.75 0.83 3.84
C ASP A 735 22.49 0.26 5.05
N HIS A 736 22.49 -1.07 5.23
CA HIS A 736 23.20 -1.69 6.35
C HIS A 736 24.71 -1.50 6.24
N THR A 737 25.24 -1.65 5.02
CA THR A 737 26.67 -1.46 4.74
C THR A 737 27.04 0.02 4.79
N ALA A 738 26.21 0.90 4.23
CA ALA A 738 26.43 2.35 4.28
C ALA A 738 26.43 2.89 5.72
N ASN A 739 25.55 2.38 6.59
CA ASN A 739 25.52 2.80 7.99
C ASN A 739 26.73 2.29 8.79
N LEU A 740 27.29 1.13 8.47
CA LEU A 740 28.59 0.70 9.03
C LEU A 740 29.73 1.63 8.60
N ALA A 741 29.69 2.14 7.36
CA ALA A 741 30.65 3.13 6.87
C ALA A 741 30.54 4.45 7.66
N ARG A 742 29.31 4.96 7.81
CA ARG A 742 29.01 6.19 8.57
C ARG A 742 29.42 6.08 10.04
N LEU A 743 29.12 4.94 10.68
CA LEU A 743 29.53 4.65 12.05
C LEU A 743 31.07 4.74 12.21
N ASN A 744 31.81 4.03 11.36
CA ASN A 744 33.27 4.00 11.43
C ASN A 744 33.90 5.36 11.11
N ARG A 745 33.32 6.13 10.18
CA ARG A 745 33.72 7.52 9.90
C ARG A 745 33.56 8.40 11.15
N GLN A 746 32.39 8.35 11.79
CA GLN A 746 32.13 9.14 13.00
C GLN A 746 33.02 8.72 14.18
N TRP A 747 33.27 7.41 14.33
CA TRP A 747 34.20 6.91 15.34
C TRP A 747 35.63 7.43 15.13
N ALA A 748 36.12 7.39 13.88
CA ALA A 748 37.43 7.94 13.52
C ALA A 748 37.52 9.45 13.79
N LEU A 749 36.47 10.22 13.51
CA LEU A 749 36.45 11.67 13.79
C LEU A 749 36.55 11.99 15.28
N LEU A 750 35.88 11.19 16.13
CA LEU A 750 35.68 11.51 17.54
C LEU A 750 36.67 10.84 18.50
N THR A 751 37.37 9.79 18.09
CA THR A 751 38.41 9.17 18.92
C THR A 751 39.66 10.06 19.01
N THR A 752 40.39 9.96 20.12
CA THR A 752 41.69 10.63 20.31
C THR A 752 42.87 9.68 20.08
N ASP A 753 42.63 8.37 19.97
CA ASP A 753 43.65 7.37 19.66
C ASP A 753 43.95 7.36 18.16
N ALA A 754 45.20 7.64 17.79
CA ALA A 754 45.65 7.71 16.41
C ALA A 754 45.61 6.36 15.68
N ALA A 755 45.93 5.25 16.36
CA ALA A 755 45.90 3.91 15.77
C ALA A 755 44.46 3.48 15.51
N LEU A 756 43.56 3.73 16.47
CA LEU A 756 42.14 3.49 16.33
C LEU A 756 41.52 4.38 15.25
N ARG A 757 41.87 5.67 15.19
CA ARG A 757 41.44 6.59 14.13
C ARG A 757 41.78 6.05 12.74
N ALA A 758 43.03 5.64 12.53
CA ALA A 758 43.49 5.11 11.25
C ALA A 758 42.78 3.80 10.89
N ASP A 759 42.55 2.92 11.86
CA ASP A 759 41.84 1.67 11.65
C ASP A 759 40.37 1.88 11.27
N ARG A 760 39.66 2.75 12.00
CA ARG A 760 38.26 3.06 11.73
C ARG A 760 38.09 3.82 10.41
N ALA A 761 39.02 4.68 10.03
CA ALA A 761 39.02 5.30 8.71
C ALA A 761 39.15 4.25 7.58
N ARG A 762 40.07 3.27 7.71
CA ARG A 762 40.19 2.17 6.74
C ARG A 762 38.94 1.27 6.68
N GLN A 763 38.33 0.97 7.81
CA GLN A 763 37.08 0.20 7.83
C GLN A 763 35.92 0.96 7.18
N SER A 764 35.84 2.28 7.41
CA SER A 764 34.86 3.13 6.76
C SER A 764 35.03 3.12 5.22
N ASP A 765 36.26 3.23 4.75
CA ASP A 765 36.61 3.16 3.32
C ASP A 765 36.15 1.84 2.68
N GLU A 766 36.47 0.72 3.33
CA GLU A 766 36.03 -0.61 2.91
C GLU A 766 34.50 -0.72 2.80
N PHE A 767 33.77 -0.22 3.80
CA PHE A 767 32.31 -0.26 3.77
C PHE A 767 31.71 0.66 2.71
N TYR A 768 32.28 1.83 2.44
CA TYR A 768 31.83 2.67 1.31
C TYR A 768 32.10 2.00 -0.04
N ARG A 769 33.25 1.33 -0.20
CA ARG A 769 33.54 0.52 -1.39
C ARG A 769 32.52 -0.60 -1.58
N GLN A 770 32.13 -1.29 -0.50
CA GLN A 770 31.11 -2.33 -0.55
C GLN A 770 29.72 -1.75 -0.85
N ALA A 771 29.34 -0.64 -0.22
CA ALA A 771 28.04 0.00 -0.42
C ALA A 771 27.86 0.53 -1.85
N THR A 772 28.90 1.15 -2.43
CA THR A 772 28.89 1.61 -3.83
C THR A 772 28.93 0.44 -4.82
N ARG A 773 29.47 -0.73 -4.46
CA ARG A 773 29.32 -1.95 -5.29
C ARG A 773 27.88 -2.47 -5.31
N LEU A 774 27.14 -2.35 -4.19
CA LEU A 774 25.73 -2.73 -4.10
C LEU A 774 24.80 -1.73 -4.81
N SER A 775 25.10 -0.43 -4.70
CA SER A 775 24.36 0.68 -5.33
C SER A 775 25.30 1.62 -6.08
N PRO A 776 25.84 1.22 -7.25
CA PRO A 776 26.81 2.01 -7.99
C PRO A 776 26.25 3.33 -8.49
N ASN A 777 24.94 3.42 -8.66
CA ASN A 777 24.25 4.59 -9.18
C ASN A 777 23.71 5.53 -8.07
N ASN A 778 24.09 5.32 -6.81
CA ASN A 778 23.71 6.20 -5.71
C ASN A 778 24.75 7.31 -5.49
N ALA A 779 24.47 8.51 -6.02
CA ALA A 779 25.33 9.68 -5.91
C ALA A 779 25.64 10.09 -4.46
N GLY A 780 24.70 9.88 -3.53
CA GLY A 780 24.89 10.17 -2.10
C GLY A 780 26.01 9.35 -1.45
N LEU A 781 26.13 8.07 -1.80
CA LEU A 781 27.21 7.22 -1.28
C LEU A 781 28.59 7.66 -1.78
N TRP A 782 28.68 8.07 -3.03
CA TRP A 782 29.92 8.62 -3.61
C TRP A 782 30.33 9.94 -2.94
N ASN A 783 29.36 10.81 -2.67
CA ASN A 783 29.58 12.05 -1.92
C ASN A 783 30.12 11.78 -0.50
N GLU A 784 29.50 10.86 0.24
CA GLU A 784 29.95 10.50 1.57
C GLU A 784 31.34 9.84 1.59
N TRP A 785 31.66 9.04 0.58
CA TRP A 785 32.97 8.42 0.43
C TRP A 785 34.05 9.46 0.09
N GLY A 786 33.75 10.40 -0.80
CA GLY A 786 34.64 11.54 -1.09
C GLY A 786 34.92 12.39 0.16
N LEU A 787 33.89 12.60 1.00
CA LEU A 787 34.04 13.30 2.27
C LEU A 787 34.96 12.54 3.25
N LEU A 788 34.85 11.21 3.33
CA LEU A 788 35.77 10.38 4.13
C LEU A 788 37.22 10.54 3.64
N ALA A 789 37.42 10.43 2.32
CA ALA A 789 38.75 10.51 1.70
C ALA A 789 39.43 11.85 2.01
N LEU A 790 38.68 12.96 1.92
CA LEU A 790 39.17 14.30 2.22
C LEU A 790 39.45 14.51 3.72
N GLN A 791 38.54 14.08 4.61
CA GLN A 791 38.59 14.44 6.03
C GLN A 791 39.48 13.54 6.89
N LEU A 792 39.60 12.26 6.55
CA LEU A 792 40.23 11.25 7.41
C LEU A 792 41.36 10.47 6.76
N LEU A 793 41.30 10.25 5.44
CA LEU A 793 42.38 9.54 4.72
C LEU A 793 43.45 10.49 4.18
N ASP A 794 43.15 11.80 4.16
CA ASP A 794 44.01 12.84 3.58
C ASP A 794 44.35 12.60 2.10
N ASP A 795 43.39 12.03 1.35
CA ASP A 795 43.53 11.69 -0.06
C ASP A 795 42.59 12.56 -0.92
N PRO A 796 43.04 13.77 -1.34
CA PRO A 796 42.22 14.66 -2.15
C PRO A 796 42.00 14.13 -3.58
N ALA A 797 42.87 13.25 -4.09
CA ALA A 797 42.72 12.68 -5.42
C ALA A 797 41.57 11.66 -5.44
N ALA A 798 41.51 10.77 -4.44
CA ALA A 798 40.38 9.88 -4.26
C ALA A 798 39.09 10.66 -4.00
N ALA A 799 39.14 11.71 -3.16
CA ALA A 799 37.99 12.58 -2.91
C ALA A 799 37.44 13.19 -4.20
N GLN A 800 38.31 13.73 -5.06
CA GLN A 800 37.91 14.28 -6.35
C GLN A 800 37.27 13.22 -7.24
N ALA A 801 37.89 12.04 -7.38
CA ALA A 801 37.36 10.97 -8.23
C ALA A 801 35.98 10.49 -7.78
N HIS A 802 35.75 10.35 -6.48
CA HIS A 802 34.44 9.98 -5.94
C HIS A 802 33.38 11.07 -6.20
N LEU A 803 33.73 12.34 -6.04
CA LEU A 803 32.82 13.46 -6.30
C LEU A 803 32.52 13.63 -7.79
N GLU A 804 33.48 13.39 -8.67
CA GLU A 804 33.27 13.37 -10.12
C GLU A 804 32.35 12.21 -10.53
N GLN A 805 32.48 11.04 -9.91
CA GLN A 805 31.55 9.93 -10.13
C GLN A 805 30.12 10.29 -9.69
N SER A 806 29.97 10.95 -8.53
CA SER A 806 28.68 11.46 -8.07
C SER A 806 28.07 12.46 -9.07
N LEU A 807 28.88 13.40 -9.56
CA LEU A 807 28.47 14.42 -10.52
C LEU A 807 28.05 13.81 -11.87
N ALA A 808 28.74 12.75 -12.32
CA ALA A 808 28.41 12.04 -13.55
C ALA A 808 27.07 11.28 -13.44
N LEU A 809 26.72 10.81 -12.24
CA LEU A 809 25.45 10.13 -11.98
C LEU A 809 24.29 11.12 -11.83
N ASP A 810 24.51 12.22 -11.11
CA ASP A 810 23.50 13.24 -10.86
C ASP A 810 24.08 14.67 -10.87
N PRO A 811 24.05 15.36 -12.02
CA PRO A 811 24.52 16.74 -12.13
C PRO A 811 23.62 17.76 -11.43
N GLU A 812 22.43 17.37 -10.96
CA GLU A 812 21.49 18.22 -10.22
C GLU A 812 21.62 18.05 -8.70
N PHE A 813 22.61 17.29 -8.21
CA PHE A 813 22.78 17.07 -6.78
C PHE A 813 23.64 18.15 -6.12
N ASP A 814 22.97 19.12 -5.50
CA ASP A 814 23.56 20.26 -4.79
C ASP A 814 24.64 19.88 -3.75
N GLN A 815 24.49 18.74 -3.07
CA GLN A 815 25.47 18.22 -2.12
C GLN A 815 26.83 17.90 -2.77
N THR A 816 26.84 17.42 -4.01
CA THR A 816 28.07 17.09 -4.74
C THR A 816 28.91 18.35 -4.94
N TYR A 817 28.26 19.45 -5.34
CA TYR A 817 28.91 20.75 -5.51
C TYR A 817 29.41 21.34 -4.19
N TRP A 818 28.68 21.12 -3.09
CA TRP A 818 29.16 21.51 -1.76
C TRP A 818 30.49 20.83 -1.44
N TYR A 819 30.57 19.50 -1.57
CA TYR A 819 31.82 18.78 -1.27
C TYR A 819 32.94 19.08 -2.28
N LEU A 820 32.63 19.36 -3.55
CA LEU A 820 33.63 19.84 -4.52
C LEU A 820 34.21 21.20 -4.11
N GLY A 821 33.36 22.12 -3.66
CA GLY A 821 33.81 23.41 -3.13
C GLY A 821 34.72 23.25 -1.92
N ASP A 822 34.34 22.38 -0.97
CA ASP A 822 35.14 22.10 0.24
C ASP A 822 36.49 21.44 -0.11
N LEU A 823 36.53 20.56 -1.11
CA LEU A 823 37.74 19.97 -1.65
C LEU A 823 38.67 21.04 -2.22
N TYR A 824 38.18 21.88 -3.14
CA TYR A 824 38.99 22.94 -3.76
C TYR A 824 39.47 23.96 -2.74
N GLN A 825 38.62 24.31 -1.76
CA GLN A 825 39.02 25.18 -0.67
C GLN A 825 40.15 24.57 0.18
N THR A 826 40.08 23.26 0.46
CA THR A 826 41.12 22.53 1.19
C THR A 826 42.44 22.51 0.41
N LEU A 827 42.38 22.25 -0.90
CA LEU A 827 43.56 22.30 -1.78
C LEU A 827 44.15 23.72 -1.85
N ALA A 828 43.31 24.76 -1.96
CA ALA A 828 43.77 26.15 -2.00
C ALA A 828 44.55 26.56 -0.75
N ARG A 829 44.16 26.04 0.43
CA ARG A 829 44.87 26.28 1.69
C ARG A 829 46.24 25.57 1.77
N ARG A 830 46.44 24.51 0.96
CA ARG A 830 47.68 23.74 0.89
C ARG A 830 48.60 24.16 -0.25
N ALA A 831 48.06 24.90 -1.23
CA ALA A 831 48.81 25.39 -2.38
C ALA A 831 49.99 26.27 -1.93
N GLY A 832 51.18 26.00 -2.47
CA GLY A 832 52.39 26.77 -2.17
C GLY A 832 52.56 28.01 -3.04
N ASP A 833 51.83 28.09 -4.16
CA ASP A 833 51.88 29.20 -5.11
C ASP A 833 50.58 30.03 -5.09
N ALA A 834 50.70 31.36 -5.21
CA ALA A 834 49.58 32.29 -5.12
C ALA A 834 48.64 32.20 -6.35
N ALA A 835 49.17 31.87 -7.54
CA ALA A 835 48.34 31.71 -8.73
C ALA A 835 47.55 30.39 -8.67
N GLU A 836 48.17 29.31 -8.21
CA GLU A 836 47.50 28.02 -7.94
C GLU A 836 46.42 28.18 -6.86
N GLN A 837 46.75 28.83 -5.74
CA GLN A 837 45.81 29.10 -4.66
C GLN A 837 44.59 29.89 -5.16
N LYS A 838 44.81 30.95 -5.94
CA LYS A 838 43.73 31.74 -6.52
C LYS A 838 42.85 30.89 -7.45
N ALA A 839 43.46 30.12 -8.35
CA ALA A 839 42.73 29.26 -9.28
C ALA A 839 41.86 28.21 -8.56
N LEU A 840 42.33 27.67 -7.43
CA LEU A 840 41.56 26.74 -6.61
C LEU A 840 40.41 27.42 -5.86
N TYR A 841 40.61 28.63 -5.33
CA TYR A 841 39.50 29.40 -4.77
C TYR A 841 38.45 29.79 -5.81
N ASP A 842 38.87 30.12 -7.04
CA ASP A 842 37.96 30.40 -8.15
C ASP A 842 37.11 29.16 -8.49
N LYS A 843 37.73 27.97 -8.55
CA LYS A 843 37.00 26.69 -8.71
C LYS A 843 36.05 26.41 -7.55
N ALA A 844 36.43 26.72 -6.32
CA ALA A 844 35.57 26.55 -5.15
C ALA A 844 34.32 27.43 -5.25
N LEU A 845 34.48 28.72 -5.60
CA LEU A 845 33.37 29.63 -5.83
C LEU A 845 32.46 29.16 -6.95
N GLU A 846 33.04 28.71 -8.07
CA GLU A 846 32.26 28.14 -9.18
C GLU A 846 31.43 26.94 -8.72
N ALA A 847 32.03 25.99 -8.00
CA ALA A 847 31.32 24.83 -7.48
C ALA A 847 30.15 25.26 -6.56
N TYR A 848 30.40 26.12 -5.56
CA TYR A 848 29.35 26.59 -4.67
C TYR A 848 28.22 27.32 -5.42
N GLN A 849 28.57 28.16 -6.42
CA GLN A 849 27.60 28.88 -7.23
C GLN A 849 26.74 27.93 -8.07
N GLN A 850 27.35 26.91 -8.68
CA GLN A 850 26.61 25.87 -9.41
C GLN A 850 25.69 25.09 -8.48
N GLY A 851 26.18 24.69 -7.31
CA GLY A 851 25.38 24.01 -6.27
C GLY A 851 24.15 24.83 -5.85
N ILE A 852 24.32 26.14 -5.69
CA ILE A 852 23.21 27.06 -5.40
C ILE A 852 22.24 27.11 -6.57
N THR A 853 22.73 27.22 -7.81
CA THR A 853 21.89 27.27 -9.02
C THR A 853 21.04 26.00 -9.16
N VAL A 854 21.63 24.81 -9.04
CA VAL A 854 20.87 23.55 -9.15
C VAL A 854 19.93 23.33 -7.96
N GLY A 855 20.26 23.89 -6.79
CA GLY A 855 19.44 23.81 -5.58
C GLY A 855 18.20 24.72 -5.54
N GLN A 856 18.04 25.68 -6.46
CA GLN A 856 17.02 26.73 -6.40
C GLN A 856 15.56 26.27 -6.63
N ALA A 857 15.31 24.99 -6.91
CA ALA A 857 13.97 24.42 -7.11
C ALA A 857 13.21 24.06 -5.82
N GLY A 858 13.61 24.57 -4.64
CA GLY A 858 12.95 24.30 -3.36
C GLY A 858 13.23 22.89 -2.78
N ARG A 859 14.26 22.20 -3.29
CA ARG A 859 14.66 20.84 -2.87
C ARG A 859 16.08 20.77 -2.29
N SER A 860 16.76 21.90 -2.15
CA SER A 860 18.16 21.92 -1.69
C SER A 860 18.27 21.55 -0.21
N THR A 861 19.08 20.52 0.06
CA THR A 861 19.45 20.11 1.43
C THR A 861 20.78 20.73 1.87
N SER A 862 21.54 21.29 0.91
CA SER A 862 22.89 21.82 1.13
C SER A 862 22.98 23.34 1.03
N ALA A 863 21.85 24.05 0.81
CA ALA A 863 21.80 25.49 0.58
C ALA A 863 22.55 26.33 1.62
N LEU A 864 22.47 25.93 2.89
CA LEU A 864 23.17 26.59 3.99
C LEU A 864 24.69 26.42 3.84
N ASN A 865 25.14 25.18 3.67
CA ASN A 865 26.56 24.83 3.61
C ASN A 865 27.24 25.40 2.36
N LEU A 866 26.54 25.39 1.22
CA LEU A 866 27.02 26.03 -0.02
C LEU A 866 27.31 27.52 0.17
N ARG A 867 26.37 28.24 0.79
CA ARG A 867 26.53 29.69 1.07
C ARG A 867 27.61 29.96 2.11
N LEU A 868 27.71 29.11 3.14
CA LEU A 868 28.78 29.20 4.15
C LEU A 868 30.16 28.97 3.53
N GLY A 869 30.30 27.96 2.67
CA GLY A 869 31.52 27.70 1.92
C GLY A 869 31.92 28.88 1.04
N MET A 870 30.96 29.42 0.28
CA MET A 870 31.17 30.61 -0.55
C MET A 870 31.61 31.83 0.27
N ALA A 871 30.95 32.10 1.39
CA ALA A 871 31.33 33.18 2.31
C ALA A 871 32.75 32.98 2.85
N SER A 872 33.11 31.74 3.21
CA SER A 872 34.45 31.40 3.68
C SER A 872 35.52 31.64 2.62
N VAL A 873 35.25 31.36 1.34
CA VAL A 873 36.18 31.67 0.24
C VAL A 873 36.32 33.18 0.02
N TYR A 874 35.24 33.96 0.10
CA TYR A 874 35.33 35.42 0.00
C TYR A 874 36.16 36.02 1.14
N VAL A 875 36.02 35.51 2.37
CA VAL A 875 36.89 35.91 3.48
C VAL A 875 38.34 35.55 3.20
N ALA A 876 38.62 34.33 2.74
CA ALA A 876 39.98 33.87 2.44
C ALA A 876 40.65 34.66 1.30
N THR A 877 39.87 35.18 0.36
CA THR A 877 40.34 35.98 -0.78
C THR A 877 40.22 37.50 -0.57
N GLN A 878 39.92 37.94 0.66
CA GLN A 878 39.78 39.35 1.06
C GLN A 878 38.71 40.14 0.29
N GLN A 879 37.66 39.47 -0.17
CA GLN A 879 36.51 40.07 -0.83
C GLN A 879 35.42 40.41 0.20
N THR A 880 35.60 41.52 0.93
CA THR A 880 34.78 41.83 2.12
C THR A 880 33.30 42.04 1.83
N GLN A 881 32.93 42.79 0.77
CA GLN A 881 31.52 43.04 0.45
C GLN A 881 30.77 41.76 0.01
N PRO A 882 31.30 40.94 -0.92
CA PRO A 882 30.71 39.64 -1.23
C PRO A 882 30.59 38.69 -0.04
N ALA A 883 31.57 38.71 0.89
CA ALA A 883 31.50 37.94 2.13
C ALA A 883 30.33 38.37 3.02
N ILE A 884 30.13 39.69 3.19
CA ILE A 884 28.98 40.25 3.92
C ILE A 884 27.67 39.79 3.28
N ASP A 885 27.52 39.96 1.97
CA ASP A 885 26.30 39.61 1.25
C ASP A 885 25.96 38.11 1.39
N ALA A 886 26.97 37.24 1.31
CA ALA A 886 26.81 35.81 1.48
C ALA A 886 26.40 35.44 2.93
N TYR A 887 27.06 36.00 3.95
CA TYR A 887 26.69 35.74 5.34
C TYR A 887 25.33 36.32 5.73
N LEU A 888 24.90 37.44 5.14
CA LEU A 888 23.55 37.98 5.33
C LEU A 888 22.48 37.01 4.81
N GLN A 889 22.72 36.38 3.66
CA GLN A 889 21.82 35.33 3.14
C GLN A 889 21.79 34.11 4.07
N VAL A 890 22.94 33.70 4.63
CA VAL A 890 23.00 32.61 5.62
C VAL A 890 22.20 32.96 6.87
N ALA A 891 22.32 34.18 7.38
CA ALA A 891 21.60 34.64 8.57
C ALA A 891 20.07 34.62 8.37
N GLN A 892 19.58 34.93 7.17
CA GLN A 892 18.15 34.89 6.83
C GLN A 892 17.56 33.46 6.83
N LEU A 893 18.38 32.42 6.64
CA LEU A 893 17.93 31.02 6.60
C LEU A 893 17.73 30.42 8.00
N ASN A 894 18.03 31.18 9.07
CA ASN A 894 17.79 30.87 10.48
C ASN A 894 18.35 29.49 10.95
N ALA A 895 19.68 29.37 10.99
CA ALA A 895 20.43 28.11 11.07
C ALA A 895 20.66 27.48 12.47
N GLY A 896 19.75 27.63 13.43
CA GLY A 896 19.86 26.93 14.74
C GLY A 896 21.18 27.19 15.50
N VAL A 897 21.75 26.15 16.13
CA VAL A 897 22.78 26.18 17.21
C VAL A 897 24.10 26.92 16.87
N ASN A 898 24.38 27.24 15.60
CA ASN A 898 25.60 27.95 15.18
C ASN A 898 25.36 29.38 14.65
N GLN A 899 24.14 29.92 14.80
CA GLN A 899 23.78 31.24 14.30
C GLN A 899 24.65 32.36 14.89
N TRP A 900 25.10 32.21 16.14
CA TRP A 900 26.00 33.16 16.79
C TRP A 900 27.35 33.30 16.05
N GLN A 901 27.85 32.23 15.43
CA GLN A 901 29.12 32.27 14.67
C GLN A 901 28.96 33.07 13.38
N VAL A 902 27.81 32.93 12.71
CA VAL A 902 27.45 33.72 11.52
C VAL A 902 27.35 35.20 11.88
N PHE A 903 26.65 35.53 12.96
CA PHE A 903 26.54 36.91 13.44
C PHE A 903 27.87 37.50 13.87
N ARG A 904 28.74 36.71 14.55
CA ARG A 904 30.11 37.12 14.88
C ARG A 904 30.92 37.43 13.62
N ALA A 905 30.83 36.59 12.60
CA ALA A 905 31.51 36.80 11.32
C ALA A 905 31.02 38.09 10.61
N LEU A 906 29.70 38.31 10.55
CA LEU A 906 29.11 39.55 10.03
C LEU A 906 29.61 40.78 10.80
N SER A 907 29.60 40.70 12.12
CA SER A 907 30.03 41.76 13.00
C SER A 907 31.48 42.18 12.76
N GLU A 908 32.37 41.21 12.57
CA GLU A 908 33.78 41.43 12.21
C GLU A 908 33.95 42.00 10.79
N LEU A 909 33.17 41.52 9.82
CA LEU A 909 33.23 42.03 8.44
C LEU A 909 32.72 43.47 8.33
N PHE A 910 31.63 43.82 9.03
CA PHE A 910 31.13 45.20 9.08
C PHE A 910 32.12 46.16 9.75
N ARG A 911 32.83 45.68 10.79
CA ARG A 911 33.95 46.41 11.40
C ARG A 911 35.05 46.71 10.38
N GLN A 912 35.39 45.76 9.51
CA GLN A 912 36.43 45.93 8.48
C GLN A 912 36.07 46.98 7.41
N VAL A 913 34.79 47.10 7.03
CA VAL A 913 34.32 48.13 6.08
C VAL A 913 33.97 49.46 6.75
N GLY A 914 34.11 49.56 8.07
CA GLY A 914 33.86 50.79 8.84
C GLY A 914 32.38 51.04 9.20
N ASP A 915 31.48 50.10 8.95
CA ASP A 915 30.07 50.19 9.36
C ASP A 915 29.92 49.72 10.81
N LEU A 916 30.27 50.59 11.75
CA LEU A 916 30.24 50.30 13.18
C LEU A 916 28.81 50.07 13.71
N VAL A 917 27.79 50.59 13.02
CA VAL A 917 26.38 50.41 13.41
C VAL A 917 25.97 48.96 13.18
N GLN A 918 26.22 48.44 11.98
CA GLN A 918 25.95 47.03 11.67
C GLN A 918 26.87 46.09 12.45
N ALA A 919 28.13 46.46 12.66
CA ALA A 919 29.06 45.69 13.49
C ALA A 919 28.50 45.49 14.90
N ARG A 920 28.05 46.55 15.59
CA ARG A 920 27.45 46.43 16.93
C ARG A 920 26.14 45.64 16.92
N LEU A 921 25.28 45.84 15.92
CA LEU A 921 24.01 45.11 15.79
C LEU A 921 24.23 43.60 15.74
N TYR A 922 25.03 43.12 14.79
CA TYR A 922 25.29 41.70 14.64
C TYR A 922 26.15 41.14 15.78
N GLY A 923 27.02 41.95 16.38
CA GLY A 923 27.77 41.53 17.56
C GLY A 923 26.85 41.26 18.75
N GLN A 924 25.83 42.09 18.95
CA GLN A 924 24.82 41.88 20.00
C GLN A 924 23.98 40.63 19.70
N GLN A 925 23.54 40.44 18.45
CA GLN A 925 22.83 39.22 18.05
C GLN A 925 23.68 37.95 18.24
N ALA A 926 25.00 38.04 18.01
CA ALA A 926 25.92 36.96 18.30
C ALA A 926 25.97 36.65 19.80
N LEU A 927 26.08 37.67 20.65
CA LEU A 927 26.08 37.51 22.11
C LEU A 927 24.78 36.87 22.63
N ASP A 928 23.64 37.32 22.11
CA ASP A 928 22.32 36.83 22.52
C ASP A 928 22.12 35.35 22.14
N ALA A 929 22.65 34.93 20.98
CA ALA A 929 22.53 33.57 20.47
C ALA A 929 23.64 32.61 20.94
N ALA A 930 24.69 33.11 21.61
CA ALA A 930 25.86 32.32 21.96
C ALA A 930 25.65 31.42 23.20
N PRO A 931 26.32 30.26 23.27
CA PRO A 931 26.42 29.47 24.51
C PRO A 931 27.10 30.27 25.63
N GLU A 932 26.74 29.99 26.89
CA GLU A 932 27.30 30.71 28.06
C GLU A 932 28.83 30.76 28.09
N ALA A 933 29.50 29.70 27.64
CA ALA A 933 30.96 29.64 27.58
C ALA A 933 31.60 30.70 26.66
N GLU A 934 30.87 31.16 25.63
CA GLU A 934 31.37 32.10 24.61
C GLU A 934 30.95 33.54 24.86
N LYS A 935 29.96 33.78 25.74
CA LYS A 935 29.39 35.11 25.98
C LYS A 935 30.41 36.11 26.52
N ALA A 936 31.28 35.68 27.43
CA ALA A 936 32.32 36.56 27.99
C ALA A 936 33.29 37.08 26.90
N ALA A 937 33.68 36.22 25.97
CA ALA A 937 34.57 36.59 24.86
C ALA A 937 33.88 37.55 23.87
N LEU A 938 32.62 37.29 23.53
CA LEU A 938 31.82 38.16 22.65
C LEU A 938 31.55 39.52 23.27
N GLN A 939 31.29 39.57 24.58
CA GLN A 939 31.03 40.81 25.29
C GLN A 939 32.29 41.68 25.44
N ALA A 940 33.45 41.05 25.65
CA ALA A 940 34.74 41.73 25.61
C ALA A 940 35.03 42.30 24.20
N TRP A 941 34.75 41.53 23.15
CA TRP A 941 34.91 41.96 21.76
C TRP A 941 33.99 43.14 21.41
N LEU A 942 32.71 43.09 21.79
CA LEU A 942 31.75 44.18 21.59
C LEU A 942 32.17 45.47 22.30
N SER A 943 32.72 45.35 23.51
CA SER A 943 33.20 46.49 24.30
C SER A 943 34.47 47.14 23.72
N ALA A 944 35.20 46.40 22.88
CA ALA A 944 36.41 46.87 22.21
C ALA A 944 36.15 47.48 20.82
N LEU A 945 34.90 47.48 20.33
CA LEU A 945 34.54 48.18 19.11
C LEU A 945 34.62 49.70 19.32
N PRO A 946 35.26 50.45 18.40
CA PRO A 946 35.41 51.90 18.51
C PRO A 946 34.09 52.68 18.46
#